data_AF-A0A3N5FBC7-F1
#
_entry.id   AF-A0A3N5FBC7-F1
#
_cell.length_a   1.000
_cell.length_b   1.000
_cell.length_c   1.000
_cell.angle_alpha   90.00
_cell.angle_beta   90.00
_cell.angle_gamma   90.00
#
_symmetry.space_group_name_H-M   'P 1'
#
loop_
_entity.id
_entity.type
_entity.pdbx_description
1 polymer ?
#
loop_
_entity_poly.entity_id
_entity_poly.type
_entity_poly.pdbx_seq_one_letter_code
_entity_poly.pdbx_strand_id
1 'polypeptide(L)'
;MAKLLATWVSRHGWTARAMEIANRQALIHLASDPKASFEHVRRQLGLSFNHQREVEGRITHYPTKLDPASVTRDKWKQQAFSYGGTSDLSGFADPALDWLARERLEGERRRALLSRLTRPDLPNLVDLVQADLKYKHSGGFGSLDIHARMTQEQLEELEHRDSELLKNEEFVTARLLKLQPGPDVDWENNPDEKEAYLDRLWDFAEPLIPGFNRLKAHILYHRLDLDRSRGVYDRKRFLRYLEIPREVSYANPKWMEQQRKKADVRDAIFSVGQSVEGTPSLEPVSDDEPLVAEYVDHFFVDAKDIKPFEEVILDSWLKIRFAETKILLGQGDMEKWYSLLNDPGRYQALKDRVELAFPRHNRSVYRAEDPVSIDVDVKNVETLVVKVFEINTLNYYTSRQQEVDTSIDLDGLVAAEEKTYRYKEPPLRRFRKTFDFASLKRPGIFVVEFIGGGISSRALIRKGRLRFLEHIGAAGHVFTVLDENSVALKNASIWLGGREYAADKDGTIAVPFTAQPCRRTILLRHGDLTTLEAFDHREESYAFTAGLFVDRESLVRRNEAQLLIRPSLRVQNAPASLKLIEDATLQIRSTDRHGVEATMEIRGLDLREDRETVVPFQVPEDLASIAFTVRGRVENLAQGKKIDVSDERSFTLNGIEISDKTESVHLSRTDRGFVLYVLGKSGESRPDTPVNLALSHDHFTFQMTFTLQTDARGRVELGTLEEITGITASIPSGVSDRWTPPRAECLYPAVLHGAAGETLRVPFMAATVTRDTASLLETLDDGYRRDHFGALDLKDGFLLIQKPASGNYELTLKEPRVTIEVRVGDGARSNDWVISPKRMLEESDRDPVQISRIKAGKDDLKISVENAGPHTRVHVIGTRYLPGHSAFSELGREGLTSPRATFLSTARSAYVSGRDLGDEYRYILERKQSVKFPGNTLTRPGLLLNPWAVRSTETGVAVAAAGGEYDAEGAASMSAPAPCAEAR
;
A
#
# COMPACT_ATOMS: atom_id res chain seq x y z
N MET A 1 -17.92 -45.62 33.69
CA MET A 1 -17.68 -44.22 33.30
C MET A 1 -16.20 -43.87 33.14
N ALA A 2 -15.32 -44.17 34.09
CA ALA A 2 -13.88 -43.84 34.03
C ALA A 2 -13.18 -44.26 32.70
N LYS A 3 -13.46 -45.47 32.21
CA LYS A 3 -12.89 -45.98 30.95
C LYS A 3 -13.36 -45.18 29.72
N LEU A 4 -14.62 -44.73 29.71
CA LEU A 4 -15.21 -43.91 28.64
C LEU A 4 -14.62 -42.50 28.61
N LEU A 5 -14.46 -41.87 29.78
CA LEU A 5 -13.82 -40.56 29.89
C LEU A 5 -12.35 -40.60 29.45
N ALA A 6 -11.59 -41.62 29.86
CA ALA A 6 -10.21 -41.80 29.44
C ALA A 6 -10.08 -41.99 27.92
N THR A 7 -10.96 -42.79 27.30
CA THR A 7 -11.00 -42.96 25.84
C THR A 7 -11.39 -41.67 25.12
N TRP A 8 -12.31 -40.87 25.68
CA TRP A 8 -12.71 -39.59 25.11
C TRP A 8 -11.58 -38.57 25.15
N VAL A 9 -10.92 -38.40 26.30
CA VAL A 9 -9.77 -37.48 26.46
C VAL A 9 -8.62 -37.87 25.55
N SER A 10 -8.35 -39.17 25.39
CA SER A 10 -7.30 -39.66 24.47
C SER A 10 -7.56 -39.31 23.00
N ARG A 11 -8.82 -39.15 22.58
CA ARG A 11 -9.19 -38.89 21.17
C ARG A 11 -9.46 -37.42 20.89
N HIS A 12 -9.94 -36.67 21.88
CA HIS A 12 -10.47 -35.31 21.69
C HIS A 12 -9.89 -34.29 22.67
N GLY A 13 -8.91 -34.67 23.49
CA GLY A 13 -8.32 -33.81 24.51
C GLY A 13 -9.30 -33.46 25.65
N TRP A 14 -8.88 -32.54 26.52
CA TRP A 14 -9.71 -32.04 27.62
C TRP A 14 -10.64 -30.92 27.15
N THR A 15 -11.91 -31.24 26.90
CA THR A 15 -12.95 -30.25 26.59
C THR A 15 -13.69 -29.80 27.85
N ALA A 16 -14.42 -28.69 27.80
CA ALA A 16 -15.20 -28.19 28.94
C ALA A 16 -16.16 -29.25 29.52
N ARG A 17 -16.84 -30.02 28.65
CA ARG A 17 -17.72 -31.12 29.06
C ARG A 17 -16.95 -32.30 29.65
N ALA A 18 -15.76 -32.63 29.12
CA ALA A 18 -14.92 -33.67 29.71
C ALA A 18 -14.43 -33.27 31.12
N MET A 19 -14.10 -31.99 31.32
CA MET A 19 -13.73 -31.43 32.62
C MET A 19 -14.90 -31.48 33.61
N GLU A 20 -16.10 -31.10 33.18
CA GLU A 20 -17.31 -31.14 34.01
C GLU A 20 -17.65 -32.58 34.45
N ILE A 21 -17.58 -33.53 33.52
CA ILE A 21 -17.81 -34.95 33.81
C ILE A 21 -16.74 -35.47 34.79
N ALA A 22 -15.46 -35.10 34.61
CA ALA A 22 -14.39 -35.47 35.54
C ALA A 22 -14.62 -34.91 36.95
N ASN A 23 -15.05 -33.64 37.04
CA ASN A 23 -15.35 -32.99 38.32
C ASN A 23 -16.55 -33.65 39.03
N ARG A 24 -17.64 -33.93 38.30
CA ARG A 24 -18.80 -34.65 38.85
C ARG A 24 -18.42 -36.06 39.29
N GLN A 25 -17.60 -36.76 38.50
CA GLN A 25 -17.12 -38.10 38.85
C GLN A 25 -16.28 -38.08 40.12
N ALA A 26 -15.38 -37.09 40.28
CA ALA A 26 -14.62 -36.91 41.51
C ALA A 26 -15.54 -36.65 42.73
N LEU A 27 -16.58 -35.83 42.59
CA LEU A 27 -17.52 -35.58 43.69
C LEU A 27 -18.39 -36.79 44.04
N ILE A 28 -18.86 -37.56 43.05
CA ILE A 28 -19.66 -38.78 43.26
C ILE A 28 -18.85 -39.85 44.00
N HIS A 29 -17.56 -39.98 43.69
CA HIS A 29 -16.69 -40.96 44.35
C HIS A 29 -16.11 -40.48 45.68
N LEU A 30 -16.41 -39.26 46.13
CA LEU A 30 -15.83 -38.68 47.34
C LEU A 30 -16.03 -39.55 48.59
N ALA A 31 -17.19 -40.21 48.72
CA ALA A 31 -17.46 -41.09 49.86
C ALA A 31 -16.75 -42.46 49.75
N SER A 32 -16.51 -42.95 48.52
CA SER A 32 -15.93 -44.28 48.27
C SER A 32 -14.41 -44.28 48.08
N ASP A 33 -13.85 -43.19 47.56
CA ASP A 33 -12.41 -42.97 47.38
C ASP A 33 -12.08 -41.48 47.60
N PRO A 34 -12.11 -41.02 48.88
CA PRO A 34 -11.93 -39.61 49.19
C PRO A 34 -10.57 -39.08 48.73
N LYS A 35 -9.53 -39.92 48.75
CA LYS A 35 -8.16 -39.50 48.46
C LYS A 35 -8.00 -39.11 46.99
N ALA A 36 -8.49 -39.94 46.06
CA ALA A 36 -8.44 -39.61 44.63
C ALA A 36 -9.31 -38.40 44.28
N SER A 37 -10.48 -38.28 44.90
CA SER A 37 -11.38 -37.13 44.74
C SER A 37 -10.75 -35.82 45.24
N PHE A 38 -10.15 -35.83 46.43
CA PHE A 38 -9.45 -34.66 46.96
C PHE A 38 -8.21 -34.31 46.14
N GLU A 39 -7.45 -35.28 45.61
CA GLU A 39 -6.33 -34.99 44.70
C GLU A 39 -6.76 -34.39 43.37
N HIS A 40 -7.91 -34.82 42.83
CA HIS A 40 -8.50 -34.22 41.62
C HIS A 40 -8.91 -32.77 41.88
N VAL A 41 -9.64 -32.52 42.97
CA VAL A 41 -10.05 -31.16 43.38
C VAL A 41 -8.84 -30.28 43.66
N ARG A 42 -7.81 -30.81 44.34
CA ARG A 42 -6.56 -30.09 44.63
C ARG A 42 -5.87 -29.61 43.35
N ARG A 43 -5.78 -30.47 42.32
CA ARG A 43 -5.20 -30.12 41.02
C ARG A 43 -6.06 -29.11 40.25
N GLN A 44 -7.39 -29.29 40.23
CA GLN A 44 -8.30 -28.41 39.50
C GLN A 44 -8.36 -27.00 40.08
N LEU A 45 -8.32 -26.86 41.41
CA LEU A 45 -8.36 -25.58 42.10
C LEU A 45 -6.97 -24.96 42.35
N GLY A 46 -5.89 -25.62 41.88
CA GLY A 46 -4.52 -25.14 42.09
C GLY A 46 -4.11 -25.04 43.57
N LEU A 47 -4.69 -25.86 44.44
CA LEU A 47 -4.45 -25.81 45.88
C LEU A 47 -3.11 -26.48 46.22
N SER A 48 -2.17 -25.75 46.81
CA SER A 48 -0.96 -26.33 47.37
C SER A 48 -1.06 -26.34 48.90
N PHE A 49 -0.82 -27.50 49.52
CA PHE A 49 -0.78 -27.63 50.98
C PHE A 49 0.67 -27.80 51.44
N ASN A 50 1.57 -27.04 50.82
CA ASN A 50 3.00 -27.05 51.11
C ASN A 50 3.32 -26.23 52.37
N HIS A 51 2.40 -26.20 53.33
CA HIS A 51 2.64 -25.61 54.63
C HIS A 51 3.62 -26.53 55.35
N GLN A 52 4.91 -26.23 55.21
CA GLN A 52 5.89 -26.76 56.13
C GLN A 52 5.51 -26.28 57.53
N ARG A 53 5.69 -27.15 58.52
CA ARG A 53 5.66 -26.74 59.92
C ARG A 53 6.63 -25.56 60.06
N GLU A 54 6.14 -24.38 60.45
CA GLU A 54 7.02 -23.32 60.95
C GLU A 54 7.76 -23.90 62.15
N VAL A 55 9.00 -24.31 61.93
CA VAL A 55 9.92 -24.66 63.00
C VAL A 55 10.51 -23.31 63.42
N GLU A 56 9.95 -22.72 64.48
CA GLU A 56 10.55 -21.56 65.14
C GLU A 56 12.04 -21.82 65.36
N GLY A 57 12.90 -21.00 64.72
CA GLY A 57 14.35 -21.05 64.88
C GLY A 57 15.18 -21.57 63.69
N ARG A 58 14.58 -22.05 62.59
CA ARG A 58 15.35 -22.39 61.36
C ARG A 58 15.34 -21.22 60.38
N ILE A 59 16.29 -20.29 60.54
CA ILE A 59 16.47 -19.16 59.62
C ILE A 59 16.98 -19.70 58.28
N THR A 60 16.14 -19.70 57.26
CA THR A 60 16.56 -20.02 55.89
C THR A 60 17.12 -18.72 55.29
N HIS A 61 18.44 -18.67 55.07
CA HIS A 61 19.07 -17.52 54.44
C HIS A 61 19.02 -17.67 52.92
N TYR A 62 18.37 -16.74 52.24
CA TYR A 62 18.42 -16.63 50.78
C TYR A 62 19.51 -15.62 50.37
N PRO A 63 20.02 -15.68 49.12
CA PRO A 63 20.98 -14.70 48.64
C PRO A 63 20.41 -13.28 48.67
N THR A 64 21.23 -12.30 49.05
CA THR A 64 20.91 -10.86 49.00
C THR A 64 21.23 -10.21 47.67
N LYS A 65 21.82 -10.99 46.75
CA LYS A 65 22.20 -10.57 45.41
C LYS A 65 21.76 -11.63 44.40
N LEU A 66 21.17 -11.18 43.31
CA LEU A 66 20.90 -12.04 42.15
C LEU A 66 22.23 -12.41 41.49
N ASP A 67 22.44 -13.70 41.26
CA ASP A 67 23.61 -14.19 40.52
C ASP A 67 23.51 -13.76 39.05
N PRO A 68 24.41 -12.91 38.53
CA PRO A 68 24.38 -12.50 37.13
C PRO A 68 24.45 -13.68 36.15
N ALA A 69 25.12 -14.78 36.53
CA ALA A 69 25.21 -15.97 35.68
C ALA A 69 23.85 -16.66 35.47
N SER A 70 22.91 -16.48 36.40
CA SER A 70 21.58 -17.10 36.38
C SER A 70 20.59 -16.42 35.43
N VAL A 71 20.88 -15.19 34.99
CA VAL A 71 20.03 -14.39 34.09
C VAL A 71 20.65 -14.17 32.70
N THR A 72 21.73 -14.87 32.39
CA THR A 72 22.38 -14.80 31.07
C THR A 72 21.47 -15.36 29.97
N ARG A 73 21.57 -14.79 28.75
CA ARG A 73 20.81 -15.26 27.58
C ARG A 73 20.94 -16.77 27.36
N ASP A 74 22.11 -17.36 27.61
CA ASP A 74 22.33 -18.80 27.49
C ASP A 74 21.51 -19.63 28.49
N LYS A 75 21.30 -19.14 29.73
CA LYS A 75 20.42 -19.82 30.69
C LYS A 75 18.97 -19.78 30.26
N TRP A 76 18.50 -18.63 29.79
CA TRP A 76 17.16 -18.52 29.21
C TRP A 76 16.98 -19.43 28.00
N LYS A 77 17.97 -19.48 27.10
CA LYS A 77 17.99 -20.38 25.93
C LYS A 77 17.90 -21.85 26.33
N GLN A 78 18.70 -22.29 27.31
CA GLN A 78 18.66 -23.66 27.83
C GLN A 78 17.26 -24.01 28.36
N GLN A 79 16.67 -23.10 29.12
CA GLN A 79 15.32 -23.27 29.65
C GLN A 79 14.27 -23.30 28.53
N ALA A 80 14.37 -22.42 27.53
CA ALA A 80 13.45 -22.35 26.39
C ALA A 80 13.40 -23.67 25.61
N PHE A 81 14.55 -24.31 25.39
CA PHE A 81 14.61 -25.63 24.74
C PHE A 81 14.04 -26.77 25.60
N SER A 82 13.80 -26.55 26.89
CA SER A 82 13.18 -27.54 27.79
C SER A 82 11.65 -27.42 27.88
N TYR A 83 11.07 -26.30 27.43
CA TYR A 83 9.63 -26.00 27.53
C TYR A 83 8.75 -26.80 26.53
N GLY A 84 9.35 -27.61 25.66
CA GLY A 84 8.66 -28.35 24.60
C GLY A 84 9.36 -29.65 24.20
N GLY A 85 8.87 -30.27 23.12
CA GLY A 85 9.44 -31.48 22.53
C GLY A 85 10.72 -31.20 21.72
N THR A 86 11.25 -32.21 21.05
CA THR A 86 12.42 -32.03 20.16
C THR A 86 12.12 -31.21 18.90
N SER A 87 10.85 -30.86 18.65
CA SER A 87 10.36 -30.30 17.39
C SER A 87 9.80 -28.87 17.46
N ASP A 88 9.66 -28.24 18.64
CA ASP A 88 9.04 -26.91 18.75
C ASP A 88 9.99 -25.82 19.29
N LEU A 89 9.73 -24.58 18.87
CA LEU A 89 10.42 -23.36 19.31
C LEU A 89 9.49 -22.49 20.18
N SER A 90 8.52 -23.11 20.85
CA SER A 90 7.45 -22.44 21.62
C SER A 90 7.96 -21.62 22.81
N GLY A 91 9.12 -21.98 23.37
CA GLY A 91 9.81 -21.23 24.43
C GLY A 91 10.46 -19.92 23.97
N PHE A 92 10.56 -19.70 22.65
CA PHE A 92 11.16 -18.50 22.06
C PHE A 92 10.07 -17.59 21.50
N ALA A 93 10.16 -16.29 21.77
CA ALA A 93 9.35 -15.28 21.11
C ALA A 93 9.97 -14.96 19.72
N ASP A 94 9.17 -14.41 18.80
CA ASP A 94 9.64 -14.05 17.43
C ASP A 94 10.89 -13.16 17.37
N PRO A 95 11.11 -12.23 18.31
CA PRO A 95 12.33 -11.42 18.35
C PRO A 95 13.62 -12.24 18.53
N ALA A 96 13.50 -13.48 19.03
CA ALA A 96 14.65 -14.37 19.16
C ALA A 96 15.10 -14.96 17.83
N LEU A 97 14.22 -15.00 16.81
CA LEU A 97 14.44 -15.76 15.59
C LEU A 97 15.70 -15.30 14.84
N ASP A 98 16.03 -14.00 14.91
CA ASP A 98 17.18 -13.41 14.23
C ASP A 98 18.53 -14.00 14.68
N TRP A 99 18.75 -14.06 15.99
CA TRP A 99 19.97 -14.68 16.52
C TRP A 99 19.84 -16.21 16.59
N LEU A 100 18.64 -16.75 16.77
CA LEU A 100 18.39 -18.19 16.78
C LEU A 100 18.69 -18.84 15.43
N ALA A 101 18.53 -18.11 14.32
CA ALA A 101 18.91 -18.55 12.98
C ALA A 101 20.41 -18.84 12.82
N ARG A 102 21.26 -18.32 13.71
CA ARG A 102 22.71 -18.59 13.74
C ARG A 102 23.06 -19.85 14.53
N GLU A 103 22.12 -20.35 15.33
CA GLU A 103 22.28 -21.60 16.06
C GLU A 103 22.09 -22.78 15.11
N ARG A 104 22.69 -23.92 15.46
CA ARG A 104 22.52 -25.15 14.67
C ARG A 104 21.14 -25.77 14.94
N LEU A 105 20.16 -25.39 14.13
CA LEU A 105 18.83 -26.00 14.12
C LEU A 105 18.72 -27.08 13.03
N GLU A 106 18.24 -28.27 13.41
CA GLU A 106 18.07 -29.40 12.48
C GLU A 106 16.61 -29.89 12.46
N GLY A 107 16.21 -30.43 11.30
CA GLY A 107 14.89 -31.02 11.09
C GLY A 107 13.74 -30.07 11.43
N GLU A 108 12.81 -30.54 12.27
CA GLU A 108 11.59 -29.81 12.63
C GLU A 108 11.85 -28.44 13.26
N ARG A 109 12.95 -28.27 14.02
CA ARG A 109 13.27 -26.96 14.62
C ARG A 109 13.63 -25.90 13.58
N ARG A 110 14.35 -26.30 12.53
CA ARG A 110 14.66 -25.40 11.41
C ARG A 110 13.39 -25.04 10.65
N ARG A 111 12.51 -26.02 10.43
CA ARG A 111 11.21 -25.75 9.79
C ARG A 111 10.34 -24.81 10.63
N ALA A 112 10.30 -25.00 11.94
CA ALA A 112 9.59 -24.13 12.88
C ALA A 112 10.17 -22.70 12.93
N LEU A 113 11.49 -22.54 12.72
CA LEU A 113 12.10 -21.23 12.53
C LEU A 113 11.58 -20.60 11.23
N LEU A 114 11.77 -21.29 10.10
CA LEU A 114 11.39 -20.79 8.77
C LEU A 114 9.89 -20.44 8.67
N SER A 115 9.02 -21.23 9.30
CA SER A 115 7.57 -20.98 9.30
C SER A 115 7.15 -19.75 10.09
N ARG A 116 8.01 -19.23 10.98
CA ARG A 116 7.76 -18.02 11.77
C ARG A 116 8.44 -16.78 11.20
N LEU A 117 9.35 -16.93 10.24
CA LEU A 117 10.02 -15.79 9.61
C LEU A 117 9.06 -15.04 8.69
N THR A 118 9.00 -13.74 8.88
CA THR A 118 8.16 -12.83 8.08
C THR A 118 8.99 -11.94 7.15
N ARG A 119 10.32 -11.90 7.31
CA ARG A 119 11.23 -11.03 6.56
C ARG A 119 12.45 -11.81 6.07
N PRO A 120 12.96 -11.50 4.85
CA PRO A 120 14.08 -12.19 4.24
C PRO A 120 15.45 -11.55 4.57
N ASP A 121 15.61 -10.92 5.73
CA ASP A 121 16.81 -10.13 6.09
C ASP A 121 17.91 -10.93 6.81
N LEU A 122 17.71 -12.26 6.95
CA LEU A 122 18.70 -13.17 7.52
C LEU A 122 19.84 -13.48 6.53
N PRO A 123 21.11 -13.28 6.91
CA PRO A 123 22.25 -13.55 6.02
C PRO A 123 22.35 -15.00 5.52
N ASN A 124 21.93 -15.98 6.34
CA ASN A 124 22.00 -17.42 6.03
C ASN A 124 20.65 -18.01 5.58
N LEU A 125 19.69 -17.19 5.17
CA LEU A 125 18.35 -17.66 4.78
C LEU A 125 18.38 -18.71 3.67
N VAL A 126 19.20 -18.48 2.64
CA VAL A 126 19.38 -19.39 1.50
C VAL A 126 19.83 -20.77 1.98
N ASP A 127 20.80 -20.83 2.89
CA ASP A 127 21.30 -22.09 3.45
C ASP A 127 20.22 -22.81 4.26
N LEU A 128 19.44 -22.08 5.06
CA LEU A 128 18.35 -22.63 5.86
C LEU A 128 17.24 -23.22 4.98
N VAL A 129 16.80 -22.48 3.96
CA VAL A 129 15.77 -22.92 3.01
C VAL A 129 16.27 -24.12 2.21
N GLN A 130 17.49 -24.06 1.66
CA GLN A 130 18.05 -25.17 0.90
C GLN A 130 18.16 -26.45 1.73
N ALA A 131 18.58 -26.33 2.99
CA ALA A 131 18.67 -27.47 3.88
C ALA A 131 17.29 -28.01 4.28
N ASP A 132 16.27 -27.15 4.36
CA ASP A 132 14.87 -27.57 4.58
C ASP A 132 14.29 -28.28 3.36
N LEU A 133 14.50 -27.79 2.15
CA LEU A 133 14.03 -28.43 0.91
C LEU A 133 14.54 -29.88 0.75
N LYS A 134 15.75 -30.16 1.25
CA LYS A 134 16.34 -31.52 1.28
C LYS A 134 15.85 -32.39 2.44
N TYR A 135 15.05 -31.85 3.35
CA TYR A 135 14.56 -32.58 4.51
C TYR A 135 13.40 -33.51 4.14
N LYS A 136 13.39 -34.73 4.69
CA LYS A 136 12.40 -35.77 4.38
C LYS A 136 10.93 -35.38 4.59
N HIS A 137 10.67 -34.39 5.44
CA HIS A 137 9.31 -33.93 5.72
C HIS A 137 8.97 -32.62 5.00
N SER A 138 9.90 -32.03 4.23
CA SER A 138 9.68 -30.76 3.52
C SER A 138 8.43 -30.82 2.65
N GLY A 139 7.70 -29.71 2.61
CA GLY A 139 6.58 -29.53 1.68
C GLY A 139 7.04 -29.06 0.30
N GLY A 140 8.35 -28.89 0.08
CA GLY A 140 8.90 -28.25 -1.12
C GLY A 140 8.82 -26.73 -1.07
N PHE A 141 9.33 -26.08 -2.12
CA PHE A 141 9.24 -24.63 -2.27
C PHE A 141 7.78 -24.21 -2.42
N GLY A 142 7.41 -23.05 -1.86
CA GLY A 142 6.01 -22.59 -1.74
C GLY A 142 5.27 -23.08 -0.48
N SER A 143 5.77 -24.09 0.24
CA SER A 143 5.08 -24.60 1.44
C SER A 143 5.19 -23.74 2.71
N LEU A 144 6.00 -22.68 2.68
CA LEU A 144 6.23 -21.75 3.79
C LEU A 144 6.17 -20.31 3.25
N ASP A 145 5.54 -19.40 4.00
CA ASP A 145 5.35 -18.00 3.59
C ASP A 145 6.67 -17.27 3.27
N ILE A 146 7.76 -17.64 3.96
CA ILE A 146 9.08 -17.04 3.74
C ILE A 146 9.61 -17.28 2.32
N HIS A 147 9.18 -18.34 1.63
CA HIS A 147 9.63 -18.67 0.27
C HIS A 147 9.26 -17.57 -0.73
N ALA A 148 8.01 -17.09 -0.73
CA ALA A 148 7.56 -16.01 -1.61
C ALA A 148 8.17 -14.64 -1.27
N ARG A 149 8.63 -14.49 -0.01
CA ARG A 149 9.21 -13.25 0.50
C ARG A 149 10.71 -13.11 0.24
N MET A 150 11.41 -14.17 -0.17
CA MET A 150 12.83 -14.12 -0.48
C MET A 150 13.15 -13.04 -1.53
N THR A 151 14.29 -12.38 -1.35
CA THR A 151 14.76 -11.33 -2.28
C THR A 151 15.17 -11.94 -3.63
N GLN A 152 15.30 -11.09 -4.65
CA GLN A 152 15.71 -11.52 -5.98
C GLN A 152 17.07 -12.23 -5.94
N GLU A 153 18.06 -11.65 -5.23
CA GLU A 153 19.41 -12.20 -5.12
C GLU A 153 19.40 -13.57 -4.41
N GLN A 154 18.58 -13.72 -3.37
CA GLN A 154 18.46 -14.99 -2.64
C GLN A 154 17.80 -16.09 -3.48
N LEU A 155 16.79 -15.75 -4.29
CA LEU A 155 16.16 -16.70 -5.21
C LEU A 155 17.13 -17.11 -6.33
N GLU A 156 17.90 -16.17 -6.88
CA GLU A 156 18.98 -16.43 -7.85
C GLU A 156 20.03 -17.39 -7.27
N GLU A 157 20.43 -17.18 -6.01
CA GLU A 157 21.38 -18.07 -5.35
C GLU A 157 20.81 -19.47 -5.12
N LEU A 158 19.53 -19.58 -4.73
CA LEU A 158 18.85 -20.87 -4.61
C LEU A 158 18.79 -21.61 -5.95
N GLU A 159 18.45 -20.91 -7.04
CA GLU A 159 18.42 -21.46 -8.40
C GLU A 159 19.78 -22.02 -8.82
N HIS A 160 20.86 -21.25 -8.60
CA HIS A 160 22.21 -21.70 -8.94
C HIS A 160 22.62 -22.96 -8.15
N ARG A 161 22.12 -23.11 -6.92
CA ARG A 161 22.42 -24.26 -6.06
C ARG A 161 21.51 -25.48 -6.35
N ASP A 162 20.31 -25.26 -6.89
CA ASP A 162 19.34 -26.30 -7.24
C ASP A 162 18.48 -25.89 -8.46
N SER A 163 18.93 -26.27 -9.65
CA SER A 163 18.27 -25.94 -10.91
C SER A 163 16.90 -26.63 -11.08
N GLU A 164 16.57 -27.65 -10.28
CA GLU A 164 15.25 -28.30 -10.35
C GLU A 164 14.13 -27.36 -9.87
N LEU A 165 14.46 -26.30 -9.12
CA LEU A 165 13.50 -25.26 -8.72
C LEU A 165 12.85 -24.55 -9.90
N LEU A 166 13.51 -24.50 -11.08
CA LEU A 166 12.91 -23.94 -12.30
C LEU A 166 11.72 -24.75 -12.84
N LYS A 167 11.46 -25.94 -12.28
CA LYS A 167 10.26 -26.74 -12.59
C LYS A 167 9.11 -26.50 -11.60
N ASN A 168 9.36 -25.76 -10.52
CA ASN A 168 8.37 -25.46 -9.48
C ASN A 168 7.64 -24.14 -9.78
N GLU A 169 6.31 -24.20 -9.87
CA GLU A 169 5.48 -23.04 -10.24
C GLU A 169 5.59 -21.89 -9.23
N GLU A 170 5.55 -22.19 -7.93
CA GLU A 170 5.67 -21.19 -6.85
C GLU A 170 7.01 -20.45 -6.88
N PHE A 171 8.10 -21.15 -7.21
CA PHE A 171 9.43 -20.55 -7.38
C PHE A 171 9.47 -19.60 -8.58
N VAL A 172 8.93 -20.03 -9.73
CA VAL A 172 8.85 -19.20 -10.94
C VAL A 172 7.98 -17.97 -10.69
N THR A 173 6.82 -18.14 -10.05
CA THR A 173 5.94 -17.03 -9.64
C THR A 173 6.68 -16.05 -8.72
N ALA A 174 7.39 -16.54 -7.69
CA ALA A 174 8.17 -15.69 -6.80
C ALA A 174 9.26 -14.89 -7.53
N ARG A 175 9.96 -15.49 -8.50
CA ARG A 175 10.95 -14.82 -9.35
C ARG A 175 10.32 -13.73 -10.22
N LEU A 176 9.22 -14.04 -10.93
CA LEU A 176 8.53 -13.10 -11.83
C LEU A 176 8.07 -11.84 -11.10
N LEU A 177 7.54 -11.99 -9.88
CA LEU A 177 7.10 -10.85 -9.07
C LEU A 177 8.24 -9.87 -8.77
N LYS A 178 9.51 -10.29 -8.71
CA LYS A 178 10.66 -9.39 -8.44
C LYS A 178 11.17 -8.65 -9.69
N LEU A 179 10.73 -9.07 -10.88
CA LEU A 179 11.13 -8.48 -12.16
C LEU A 179 10.26 -7.28 -12.57
N GLN A 180 9.19 -7.01 -11.83
CA GLN A 180 8.31 -5.86 -12.06
C GLN A 180 9.09 -4.52 -12.00
N PRO A 181 8.66 -3.50 -12.77
CA PRO A 181 9.24 -2.15 -12.68
C PRO A 181 9.01 -1.50 -11.31
N GLY A 182 9.89 -0.58 -10.93
CA GLY A 182 9.74 0.16 -9.67
C GLY A 182 8.53 1.12 -9.67
N PRO A 183 8.10 1.60 -8.49
CA PRO A 183 6.86 2.37 -8.32
C PRO A 183 6.84 3.73 -9.04
N ASP A 184 8.01 4.32 -9.31
CA ASP A 184 8.13 5.60 -10.03
C ASP A 184 8.18 5.45 -11.56
N VAL A 185 8.33 4.21 -12.07
CA VAL A 185 8.50 3.94 -13.50
C VAL A 185 7.12 3.80 -14.18
N ASP A 186 6.79 4.74 -15.07
CA ASP A 186 5.55 4.70 -15.85
C ASP A 186 5.63 3.76 -17.06
N TRP A 187 5.87 2.48 -16.82
CA TRP A 187 6.02 1.47 -17.87
C TRP A 187 4.72 1.23 -18.68
N GLU A 188 3.55 1.53 -18.14
CA GLU A 188 2.27 1.33 -18.84
C GLU A 188 2.08 2.34 -19.98
N ASN A 189 2.61 3.56 -19.82
CA ASN A 189 2.46 4.65 -20.79
C ASN A 189 3.76 5.03 -21.50
N ASN A 190 4.90 4.54 -21.00
CA ASN A 190 6.20 4.69 -21.65
C ASN A 190 6.55 3.39 -22.38
N PRO A 191 6.48 3.38 -23.73
CA PRO A 191 6.78 2.20 -24.52
C PRO A 191 8.17 1.61 -24.25
N ASP A 192 9.19 2.43 -23.98
CA ASP A 192 10.58 1.95 -23.82
C ASP A 192 10.76 1.23 -22.49
N GLU A 193 10.10 1.71 -21.44
CA GLU A 193 10.05 1.03 -20.15
C GLU A 193 9.21 -0.25 -20.21
N LYS A 194 8.11 -0.27 -20.99
CA LYS A 194 7.33 -1.49 -21.26
C LYS A 194 8.18 -2.55 -21.96
N GLU A 195 8.95 -2.14 -22.96
CA GLU A 195 9.89 -3.00 -23.69
C GLU A 195 10.94 -3.58 -22.74
N ALA A 196 11.61 -2.74 -21.95
CA ALA A 196 12.60 -3.19 -20.98
C ALA A 196 12.00 -4.16 -19.94
N TYR A 197 10.75 -3.96 -19.54
CA TYR A 197 10.06 -4.90 -18.64
C TYR A 197 9.77 -6.25 -19.29
N LEU A 198 9.19 -6.25 -20.48
CA LEU A 198 8.85 -7.48 -21.21
C LEU A 198 10.11 -8.28 -21.58
N ASP A 199 11.20 -7.60 -21.94
CA ASP A 199 12.46 -8.26 -22.25
C ASP A 199 13.07 -8.91 -20.99
N ARG A 200 13.03 -8.26 -19.81
CA ARG A 200 13.44 -8.88 -18.54
C ARG A 200 12.62 -10.13 -18.20
N LEU A 201 11.30 -10.08 -18.43
CA LEU A 201 10.44 -11.26 -18.23
C LEU A 201 10.79 -12.38 -19.20
N TRP A 202 11.03 -12.05 -20.47
CA TRP A 202 11.36 -13.02 -21.51
C TRP A 202 12.72 -13.69 -21.23
N ASP A 203 13.74 -12.92 -20.84
CA ASP A 203 15.08 -13.46 -20.52
C ASP A 203 15.03 -14.54 -19.43
N PHE A 204 14.14 -14.36 -18.44
CA PHE A 204 13.90 -15.37 -17.40
C PHE A 204 13.02 -16.53 -17.89
N ALA A 205 11.96 -16.24 -18.65
CA ALA A 205 10.97 -17.24 -19.06
C ALA A 205 11.47 -18.15 -20.19
N GLU A 206 12.31 -17.66 -21.11
CA GLU A 206 12.81 -18.39 -22.28
C GLU A 206 13.42 -19.77 -21.96
N PRO A 207 14.36 -19.90 -21.00
CA PRO A 207 15.00 -21.18 -20.68
C PRO A 207 14.10 -22.18 -19.93
N LEU A 208 12.92 -21.77 -19.46
CA LEU A 208 12.04 -22.65 -18.68
C LEU A 208 11.55 -23.87 -19.46
N ILE A 209 11.14 -24.93 -18.77
CA ILE A 209 10.60 -26.13 -19.40
C ILE A 209 9.27 -25.86 -20.12
N PRO A 210 8.82 -26.74 -21.04
CA PRO A 210 7.55 -26.57 -21.75
C PRO A 210 6.34 -26.37 -20.84
N GLY A 211 6.34 -26.88 -19.59
CA GLY A 211 5.27 -26.64 -18.61
C GLY A 211 4.88 -25.16 -18.44
N PHE A 212 5.82 -24.22 -18.68
CA PHE A 212 5.59 -22.78 -18.62
C PHE A 212 5.25 -22.14 -19.98
N ASN A 213 4.83 -22.92 -20.98
CA ASN A 213 4.46 -22.43 -22.31
C ASN A 213 3.38 -21.34 -22.26
N ARG A 214 2.45 -21.43 -21.30
CA ARG A 214 1.43 -20.42 -21.08
C ARG A 214 2.03 -19.05 -20.71
N LEU A 215 3.00 -19.02 -19.80
CA LEU A 215 3.75 -17.81 -19.44
C LEU A 215 4.55 -17.27 -20.63
N LYS A 216 5.27 -18.14 -21.34
CA LYS A 216 6.05 -17.76 -22.52
C LYS A 216 5.18 -17.11 -23.60
N ALA A 217 4.05 -17.72 -23.91
CA ALA A 217 3.10 -17.17 -24.87
C ALA A 217 2.50 -15.84 -24.40
N HIS A 218 2.21 -15.71 -23.10
CA HIS A 218 1.69 -14.49 -22.52
C HIS A 218 2.66 -13.31 -22.66
N ILE A 219 3.94 -13.51 -22.33
CA ILE A 219 4.99 -12.49 -22.48
C ILE A 219 5.19 -12.14 -23.96
N LEU A 220 5.31 -13.14 -24.84
CA LEU A 220 5.49 -12.91 -26.27
C LEU A 220 4.30 -12.19 -26.91
N TYR A 221 3.07 -12.48 -26.48
CA TYR A 221 1.88 -11.76 -26.94
C TYR A 221 2.01 -10.26 -26.64
N HIS A 222 2.27 -9.91 -25.38
CA HIS A 222 2.41 -8.51 -24.96
C HIS A 222 3.59 -7.80 -25.64
N ARG A 223 4.65 -8.54 -25.95
CA ARG A 223 5.79 -8.02 -26.72
C ARG A 223 5.43 -7.75 -28.18
N LEU A 224 4.76 -8.69 -28.84
CA LEU A 224 4.27 -8.52 -30.21
C LEU A 224 3.21 -7.42 -30.30
N ASP A 225 2.38 -7.26 -29.27
CA ASP A 225 1.41 -6.17 -29.16
C ASP A 225 2.09 -4.81 -29.05
N LEU A 226 3.15 -4.72 -28.24
CA LEU A 226 3.98 -3.52 -28.15
C LEU A 226 4.67 -3.22 -29.49
N ASP A 227 5.24 -4.22 -30.15
CA ASP A 227 5.91 -4.04 -31.44
C ASP A 227 4.94 -3.49 -32.50
N ARG A 228 3.73 -4.07 -32.62
CA ARG A 228 2.73 -3.55 -33.58
C ARG A 228 2.26 -2.14 -33.22
N SER A 229 2.18 -1.79 -31.93
CA SER A 229 1.89 -0.42 -31.49
C SER A 229 3.02 0.58 -31.86
N ARG A 230 4.21 0.09 -32.22
CA ARG A 230 5.31 0.88 -32.77
C ARG A 230 5.42 0.78 -34.30
N GLY A 231 4.52 0.02 -34.95
CA GLY A 231 4.62 -0.31 -36.37
C GLY A 231 5.78 -1.25 -36.71
N VAL A 232 6.33 -1.96 -35.72
CA VAL A 232 7.42 -2.93 -35.88
C VAL A 232 6.82 -4.34 -35.96
N TYR A 233 7.28 -5.15 -36.92
CA TYR A 233 6.82 -6.53 -37.09
C TYR A 233 8.03 -7.47 -37.18
N ASP A 234 8.50 -7.95 -36.02
CA ASP A 234 9.63 -8.89 -35.95
C ASP A 234 9.19 -10.31 -36.32
N ARG A 235 9.66 -10.79 -37.47
CA ARG A 235 9.30 -12.11 -37.99
C ARG A 235 9.81 -13.27 -37.13
N LYS A 236 11.01 -13.15 -36.54
CA LYS A 236 11.58 -14.24 -35.72
C LYS A 236 10.78 -14.40 -34.43
N ARG A 237 10.45 -13.28 -33.78
CA ARG A 237 9.63 -13.26 -32.57
C ARG A 237 8.22 -13.80 -32.83
N PHE A 238 7.61 -13.39 -33.95
CA PHE A 238 6.31 -13.89 -34.35
C PHE A 238 6.29 -15.40 -34.60
N LEU A 239 7.28 -15.94 -35.33
CA LEU A 239 7.41 -17.38 -35.53
C LEU A 239 7.60 -18.12 -34.20
N ARG A 240 8.41 -17.56 -33.29
CA ARG A 240 8.62 -18.13 -31.95
C ARG A 240 7.32 -18.21 -31.14
N TYR A 241 6.46 -17.21 -31.25
CA TYR A 241 5.14 -17.22 -30.63
C TYR A 241 4.20 -18.28 -31.23
N LEU A 242 4.23 -18.47 -32.55
CA LEU A 242 3.44 -19.51 -33.22
C LEU A 242 3.90 -20.92 -32.83
N GLU A 243 5.20 -21.14 -32.66
CA GLU A 243 5.79 -22.44 -32.28
C GLU A 243 5.30 -22.96 -30.91
N ILE A 244 4.71 -22.11 -30.06
CA ILE A 244 4.16 -22.52 -28.76
C ILE A 244 2.76 -23.12 -28.95
N PRO A 245 2.56 -24.43 -28.66
CA PRO A 245 1.30 -25.11 -28.91
C PRO A 245 0.23 -24.69 -27.92
N ARG A 246 -0.93 -24.31 -28.46
CA ARG A 246 -2.09 -23.81 -27.72
C ARG A 246 -3.38 -24.12 -28.47
N GLU A 247 -4.49 -24.14 -27.75
CA GLU A 247 -5.81 -24.47 -28.30
C GLU A 247 -6.47 -23.23 -28.92
N VAL A 248 -6.30 -23.09 -30.25
CA VAL A 248 -6.86 -22.00 -31.06
C VAL A 248 -7.42 -22.55 -32.37
N SER A 249 -8.41 -21.86 -32.92
CA SER A 249 -9.16 -22.26 -34.13
C SER A 249 -8.28 -22.38 -35.39
N TYR A 250 -7.27 -21.52 -35.50
CA TYR A 250 -6.40 -21.40 -36.67
C TYR A 250 -5.15 -22.29 -36.63
N ALA A 251 -4.90 -23.03 -35.53
CA ALA A 251 -3.75 -23.93 -35.44
C ALA A 251 -3.90 -25.13 -36.38
N ASN A 252 -2.80 -25.60 -36.98
CA ASN A 252 -2.78 -26.77 -37.85
C ASN A 252 -3.04 -28.05 -37.03
N PRO A 253 -4.14 -28.80 -37.27
CA PRO A 253 -4.49 -29.98 -36.47
C PRO A 253 -3.44 -31.09 -36.53
N LYS A 254 -2.76 -31.27 -37.67
CA LYS A 254 -1.71 -32.29 -37.81
C LYS A 254 -0.48 -31.96 -36.97
N TRP A 255 -0.09 -30.69 -36.94
CA TRP A 255 0.99 -30.21 -36.10
C TRP A 255 0.63 -30.32 -34.62
N MET A 256 -0.58 -29.93 -34.23
CA MET A 256 -1.08 -30.10 -32.87
C MET A 256 -1.08 -31.58 -32.42
N GLU A 257 -1.48 -32.51 -33.30
CA GLU A 257 -1.42 -33.95 -33.02
C GLU A 257 0.03 -34.44 -32.81
N GLN A 258 0.99 -33.91 -33.58
CA GLN A 258 2.41 -34.20 -33.39
C GLN A 258 2.93 -33.66 -32.05
N GLN A 259 2.54 -32.45 -31.64
CA GLN A 259 2.93 -31.90 -30.34
C GLN A 259 2.31 -32.70 -29.19
N ARG A 260 1.04 -33.14 -29.30
CA ARG A 260 0.37 -34.00 -28.30
C ARG A 260 1.05 -35.36 -28.11
N LYS A 261 1.89 -35.82 -29.05
CA LYS A 261 2.68 -37.07 -28.92
C LYS A 261 3.95 -36.88 -28.08
N LYS A 262 4.43 -35.65 -27.87
CA LYS A 262 5.57 -35.35 -27.00
C LYS A 262 5.08 -35.21 -25.57
N ALA A 263 5.54 -36.09 -24.68
CA ALA A 263 5.00 -36.20 -23.32
C ALA A 263 5.19 -34.91 -22.49
N ASP A 264 6.34 -34.25 -22.64
CA ASP A 264 6.70 -32.99 -21.98
C ASP A 264 5.89 -31.78 -22.47
N VAL A 265 5.37 -31.84 -23.71
CA VAL A 265 4.59 -30.76 -24.32
C VAL A 265 3.09 -30.97 -24.15
N ARG A 266 2.62 -32.23 -24.18
CA ARG A 266 1.19 -32.58 -24.14
C ARG A 266 0.47 -31.93 -22.97
N ASP A 267 1.07 -32.00 -21.78
CA ASP A 267 0.48 -31.50 -20.54
C ASP A 267 0.68 -29.98 -20.37
N ALA A 268 1.44 -29.36 -21.29
CA ALA A 268 1.71 -27.92 -21.35
C ALA A 268 0.90 -27.17 -22.42
N ILE A 269 0.04 -27.87 -23.17
CA ILE A 269 -0.89 -27.24 -24.12
C ILE A 269 -1.99 -26.56 -23.31
N PHE A 270 -2.24 -25.29 -23.60
CA PHE A 270 -3.19 -24.46 -22.85
C PHE A 270 -4.17 -23.75 -23.80
N SER A 271 -5.25 -23.22 -23.23
CA SER A 271 -6.21 -22.35 -23.93
C SER A 271 -5.96 -20.89 -23.54
N VAL A 272 -6.21 -19.96 -24.46
CA VAL A 272 -6.20 -18.52 -24.16
C VAL A 272 -7.35 -18.15 -23.19
N GLY A 273 -7.25 -16.99 -22.56
CA GLY A 273 -8.28 -16.42 -21.68
C GLY A 273 -8.11 -16.66 -20.18
N GLN A 274 -7.07 -17.37 -19.76
CA GLN A 274 -6.78 -17.60 -18.35
C GLN A 274 -5.68 -16.65 -17.83
N SER A 275 -5.79 -16.17 -16.57
CA SER A 275 -4.81 -15.29 -15.89
C SER A 275 -3.50 -15.99 -15.51
N VAL A 276 -2.35 -15.44 -15.89
CA VAL A 276 -1.03 -16.03 -15.59
C VAL A 276 -0.53 -15.52 -14.23
N GLU A 277 -0.18 -16.45 -13.34
CA GLU A 277 0.36 -16.11 -12.02
C GLU A 277 1.77 -15.50 -12.13
N GLY A 278 2.12 -14.62 -11.19
CA GLY A 278 3.42 -13.94 -11.18
C GLY A 278 3.55 -12.75 -12.14
N THR A 279 2.56 -12.51 -13.01
CA THR A 279 2.49 -11.33 -13.88
C THR A 279 1.22 -10.51 -13.64
N PRO A 280 0.95 -10.03 -12.40
CA PRO A 280 -0.29 -9.33 -12.07
C PRO A 280 -0.49 -8.03 -12.86
N SER A 281 0.59 -7.44 -13.34
CA SER A 281 0.60 -6.18 -14.09
C SER A 281 0.27 -6.33 -15.58
N LEU A 282 0.25 -7.56 -16.12
CA LEU A 282 -0.10 -7.83 -17.52
C LEU A 282 -1.54 -8.35 -17.64
N GLU A 283 -2.31 -7.75 -18.55
CA GLU A 283 -3.71 -8.14 -18.76
C GLU A 283 -3.82 -9.55 -19.36
N PRO A 284 -4.76 -10.40 -18.89
CA PRO A 284 -5.03 -11.70 -19.48
C PRO A 284 -5.43 -11.59 -20.96
N VAL A 285 -4.88 -12.48 -21.79
CA VAL A 285 -5.15 -12.50 -23.23
C VAL A 285 -6.37 -13.39 -23.50
N SER A 286 -7.51 -12.79 -23.82
CA SER A 286 -8.77 -13.51 -24.11
C SER A 286 -8.78 -14.18 -25.49
N ASP A 287 -8.35 -13.45 -26.51
CA ASP A 287 -8.25 -13.91 -27.90
C ASP A 287 -6.98 -13.36 -28.54
N ASP A 288 -6.23 -14.24 -29.20
CA ASP A 288 -4.99 -13.91 -29.89
C ASP A 288 -5.12 -13.89 -31.42
N GLU A 289 -6.24 -14.36 -31.98
CA GLU A 289 -6.46 -14.40 -33.43
C GLU A 289 -6.30 -13.01 -34.07
N PRO A 290 -6.79 -11.89 -33.49
CA PRO A 290 -6.60 -10.56 -34.08
C PRO A 290 -5.13 -10.16 -34.21
N LEU A 291 -4.27 -10.53 -33.25
CA LEU A 291 -2.84 -10.25 -33.32
C LEU A 291 -2.18 -11.11 -34.40
N VAL A 292 -2.47 -12.41 -34.41
CA VAL A 292 -1.92 -13.34 -35.41
C VAL A 292 -2.33 -12.96 -36.83
N ALA A 293 -3.60 -12.61 -37.01
CA ALA A 293 -4.18 -12.15 -38.26
C ALA A 293 -3.46 -10.90 -38.80
N GLU A 294 -3.21 -9.91 -37.96
CA GLU A 294 -2.53 -8.68 -38.35
C GLU A 294 -1.05 -8.92 -38.77
N TYR A 295 -0.32 -9.74 -38.01
CA TYR A 295 1.06 -10.10 -38.34
C TYR A 295 1.17 -10.90 -39.65
N VAL A 296 0.26 -11.87 -39.85
CA VAL A 296 0.20 -12.66 -41.08
C VAL A 296 -0.12 -11.76 -42.27
N ASP A 297 -1.12 -10.88 -42.16
CA ASP A 297 -1.48 -9.91 -43.20
C ASP A 297 -0.27 -9.02 -43.54
N HIS A 298 0.45 -8.52 -42.53
CA HIS A 298 1.65 -7.71 -42.72
C HIS A 298 2.71 -8.44 -43.54
N PHE A 299 3.08 -9.67 -43.16
CA PHE A 299 4.08 -10.45 -43.90
C PHE A 299 3.60 -10.89 -45.29
N PHE A 300 2.28 -11.00 -45.49
CA PHE A 300 1.69 -11.32 -46.79
C PHE A 300 1.67 -10.16 -47.79
N VAL A 301 1.94 -8.92 -47.35
CA VAL A 301 2.11 -7.78 -48.27
C VAL A 301 3.14 -8.13 -49.35
N ASP A 302 4.33 -8.60 -48.96
CA ASP A 302 5.43 -8.89 -49.88
C ASP A 302 5.66 -10.39 -50.15
N ALA A 303 4.96 -11.28 -49.44
CA ALA A 303 5.12 -12.72 -49.63
C ALA A 303 4.60 -13.20 -51.01
N LYS A 304 5.29 -14.20 -51.57
CA LYS A 304 4.92 -14.88 -52.83
C LYS A 304 4.02 -16.10 -52.60
N ASP A 305 4.15 -16.73 -51.45
CA ASP A 305 3.38 -17.90 -51.03
C ASP A 305 3.20 -17.90 -49.50
N ILE A 306 2.38 -18.82 -49.00
CA ILE A 306 2.02 -18.94 -47.58
C ILE A 306 2.94 -19.91 -46.81
N LYS A 307 3.91 -20.54 -47.49
CA LYS A 307 4.75 -21.62 -46.96
C LYS A 307 5.39 -21.33 -45.61
N PRO A 308 5.84 -20.09 -45.29
CA PRO A 308 6.46 -19.82 -44.00
C PRO A 308 5.59 -20.12 -42.76
N PHE A 309 4.28 -20.26 -42.92
CA PHE A 309 3.34 -20.44 -41.80
C PHE A 309 2.54 -21.76 -41.88
N GLU A 310 2.56 -22.47 -43.02
CA GLU A 310 1.73 -23.68 -43.29
C GLU A 310 1.98 -24.84 -42.31
N GLU A 311 3.17 -24.92 -41.72
CA GLU A 311 3.50 -25.97 -40.76
C GLU A 311 2.66 -25.84 -39.48
N VAL A 312 2.45 -24.62 -39.00
CA VAL A 312 1.88 -24.33 -37.66
C VAL A 312 0.45 -23.80 -37.75
N ILE A 313 0.11 -23.06 -38.80
CA ILE A 313 -1.22 -22.49 -39.03
C ILE A 313 -1.97 -23.31 -40.09
N LEU A 314 -3.28 -23.46 -39.92
CA LEU A 314 -4.17 -24.18 -40.82
C LEU A 314 -4.12 -23.60 -42.25
N ASP A 315 -3.83 -24.46 -43.23
CA ASP A 315 -3.70 -24.12 -44.65
C ASP A 315 -4.93 -23.39 -45.21
N SER A 316 -6.16 -23.83 -44.86
CA SER A 316 -7.38 -23.17 -45.34
C SER A 316 -7.51 -21.74 -44.80
N TRP A 317 -7.14 -21.51 -43.54
CA TRP A 317 -7.15 -20.19 -42.93
C TRP A 317 -6.10 -19.27 -43.60
N LEU A 318 -4.87 -19.77 -43.81
CA LEU A 318 -3.81 -19.01 -44.49
C LEU A 318 -4.16 -18.65 -45.93
N LYS A 319 -4.73 -19.59 -46.70
CA LYS A 319 -5.14 -19.35 -48.10
C LYS A 319 -6.19 -18.25 -48.20
N ILE A 320 -7.18 -18.29 -47.30
CA ILE A 320 -8.23 -17.26 -47.22
C ILE A 320 -7.61 -15.91 -46.86
N ARG A 321 -6.78 -15.84 -45.81
CA ARG A 321 -6.12 -14.59 -45.39
C ARG A 321 -5.16 -14.03 -46.44
N PHE A 322 -4.42 -14.90 -47.13
CA PHE A 322 -3.53 -14.50 -48.22
C PHE A 322 -4.33 -13.91 -49.39
N ALA A 323 -5.42 -14.57 -49.80
CA ALA A 323 -6.31 -14.05 -50.83
C ALA A 323 -6.95 -12.71 -50.41
N GLU A 324 -7.50 -12.62 -49.19
CA GLU A 324 -8.06 -11.37 -48.64
C GLU A 324 -7.01 -10.25 -48.65
N THR A 325 -5.79 -10.51 -48.16
CA THR A 325 -4.71 -9.53 -48.13
C THR A 325 -4.33 -9.05 -49.53
N LYS A 326 -4.15 -9.96 -50.50
CA LYS A 326 -3.81 -9.60 -51.89
C LYS A 326 -4.94 -8.85 -52.59
N ILE A 327 -6.20 -9.21 -52.33
CA ILE A 327 -7.38 -8.50 -52.85
C ILE A 327 -7.46 -7.08 -52.26
N LEU A 328 -7.31 -6.94 -50.93
CA LEU A 328 -7.29 -5.65 -50.24
C LEU A 328 -6.14 -4.76 -50.74
N LEU A 329 -5.02 -5.37 -51.15
CA LEU A 329 -3.88 -4.67 -51.74
C LEU A 329 -4.00 -4.44 -53.26
N GLY A 330 -5.00 -5.02 -53.93
CA GLY A 330 -5.10 -5.00 -55.40
C GLY A 330 -3.86 -5.58 -56.10
N GLN A 331 -3.21 -6.58 -55.51
CA GLN A 331 -1.96 -7.17 -55.99
C GLN A 331 -2.17 -8.56 -56.58
N GLY A 332 -1.55 -8.87 -57.73
CA GLY A 332 -1.59 -10.19 -58.35
C GLY A 332 -2.86 -10.44 -59.17
N ASP A 333 -3.16 -11.73 -59.39
CA ASP A 333 -4.30 -12.16 -60.22
C ASP A 333 -5.57 -12.30 -59.37
N MET A 334 -6.52 -11.39 -59.57
CA MET A 334 -7.76 -11.33 -58.80
C MET A 334 -8.70 -12.52 -59.07
N GLU A 335 -8.69 -13.12 -60.27
CA GLU A 335 -9.48 -14.32 -60.54
C GLU A 335 -8.95 -15.51 -59.72
N LYS A 336 -7.63 -15.64 -59.66
CA LYS A 336 -6.96 -16.64 -58.83
C LYS A 336 -7.29 -16.45 -57.35
N TRP A 337 -7.24 -15.22 -56.83
CA TRP A 337 -7.56 -14.94 -55.43
C TRP A 337 -9.03 -15.18 -55.11
N TYR A 338 -9.93 -14.84 -56.03
CA TYR A 338 -11.35 -15.16 -55.91
C TYR A 338 -11.60 -16.67 -55.80
N SER A 339 -10.95 -17.48 -56.64
CA SER A 339 -11.05 -18.95 -56.55
C SER A 339 -10.53 -19.50 -55.22
N LEU A 340 -9.54 -18.86 -54.59
CA LEU A 340 -8.98 -19.29 -53.30
C LEU A 340 -9.91 -19.02 -52.10
N LEU A 341 -10.81 -18.04 -52.18
CA LEU A 341 -11.79 -17.76 -51.13
C LEU A 341 -12.88 -18.85 -51.02
N ASN A 342 -13.15 -19.58 -52.11
CA ASN A 342 -14.11 -20.70 -52.19
C ASN A 342 -15.54 -20.40 -51.66
N ASP A 343 -15.91 -19.13 -51.50
CA ASP A 343 -17.23 -18.67 -51.04
C ASP A 343 -17.58 -17.32 -51.71
N PRO A 344 -18.55 -17.30 -52.66
CA PRO A 344 -19.03 -16.07 -53.30
C PRO A 344 -19.62 -15.05 -52.31
N GLY A 345 -20.23 -15.52 -51.23
CA GLY A 345 -20.80 -14.66 -50.19
C GLY A 345 -19.72 -13.88 -49.45
N ARG A 346 -18.57 -14.50 -49.19
CA ARG A 346 -17.41 -13.86 -48.54
C ARG A 346 -16.78 -12.78 -49.40
N TYR A 347 -16.67 -12.99 -50.71
CA TYR A 347 -16.18 -11.95 -51.62
C TYR A 347 -17.14 -10.76 -51.70
N GLN A 348 -18.45 -11.02 -51.80
CA GLN A 348 -19.45 -9.96 -51.81
C GLN A 348 -19.43 -9.18 -50.49
N ALA A 349 -19.34 -9.88 -49.35
CA ALA A 349 -19.17 -9.26 -48.03
C ALA A 349 -17.88 -8.41 -47.98
N LEU A 350 -16.75 -8.91 -48.50
CA LEU A 350 -15.51 -8.15 -48.56
C LEU A 350 -15.64 -6.91 -49.45
N LYS A 351 -16.37 -6.99 -50.57
CA LYS A 351 -16.60 -5.85 -51.46
C LYS A 351 -17.46 -4.77 -50.79
N ASP A 352 -18.55 -5.19 -50.15
CA ASP A 352 -19.53 -4.28 -49.53
C ASP A 352 -19.03 -3.71 -48.20
N ARG A 353 -18.10 -4.40 -47.52
CA ARG A 353 -17.51 -3.96 -46.25
C ARG A 353 -16.89 -2.58 -46.37
N VAL A 354 -17.36 -1.65 -45.56
CA VAL A 354 -16.79 -0.32 -45.37
C VAL A 354 -15.85 -0.36 -44.18
N GLU A 355 -14.66 0.23 -44.29
CA GLU A 355 -13.70 0.30 -43.18
C GLU A 355 -13.20 1.73 -43.00
N LEU A 356 -13.24 2.17 -41.75
CA LEU A 356 -12.55 3.34 -41.21
C LEU A 356 -11.91 2.89 -39.90
N ALA A 357 -10.72 2.30 -39.96
CA ALA A 357 -10.09 1.70 -38.80
C ALA A 357 -8.85 2.48 -38.36
N PHE A 358 -8.68 2.66 -37.05
CA PHE A 358 -7.46 3.22 -36.49
C PHE A 358 -6.42 2.10 -36.29
N PRO A 359 -5.23 2.22 -36.90
CA PRO A 359 -4.12 1.33 -36.61
C PRO A 359 -3.69 1.42 -35.14
N ARG A 360 -3.18 0.30 -34.59
CA ARG A 360 -2.71 0.19 -33.20
C ARG A 360 -1.53 1.12 -32.87
N HIS A 361 -0.81 1.62 -33.88
CA HIS A 361 0.35 2.49 -33.68
C HIS A 361 0.01 3.98 -33.51
N ASN A 362 -1.27 4.34 -33.60
CA ASN A 362 -1.70 5.69 -33.25
C ASN A 362 -1.37 5.99 -31.78
N ARG A 363 -0.78 7.17 -31.55
CA ARG A 363 -0.27 7.58 -30.25
C ARG A 363 -1.40 7.77 -29.25
N SER A 364 -1.30 7.15 -28.06
CA SER A 364 -2.31 7.25 -27.01
C SER A 364 -2.03 8.32 -25.96
N VAL A 365 -0.84 8.91 -25.89
CA VAL A 365 -0.47 9.91 -24.88
C VAL A 365 0.16 11.12 -25.55
N TYR A 366 -0.43 12.31 -25.40
CA TYR A 366 0.06 13.57 -25.96
C TYR A 366 0.40 14.56 -24.85
N ARG A 367 1.55 15.24 -24.97
CA ARG A 367 1.87 16.44 -24.19
C ARG A 367 1.11 17.65 -24.72
N ALA A 368 1.04 18.71 -23.92
CA ALA A 368 0.42 20.00 -24.25
C ALA A 368 0.75 20.49 -25.67
N GLU A 369 2.03 20.46 -26.01
CA GLU A 369 2.56 21.06 -27.25
C GLU A 369 2.78 20.04 -28.39
N ASP A 370 2.51 18.75 -28.16
CA ASP A 370 2.77 17.72 -29.16
C ASP A 370 1.90 17.91 -30.41
N PRO A 371 2.44 17.76 -31.63
CA PRO A 371 1.63 17.75 -32.83
C PRO A 371 0.74 16.50 -32.87
N VAL A 372 -0.46 16.65 -33.41
CA VAL A 372 -1.43 15.55 -33.54
C VAL A 372 -1.49 15.11 -35.00
N SER A 373 -1.14 13.84 -35.23
CA SER A 373 -1.27 13.15 -36.51
C SER A 373 -1.96 11.81 -36.26
N ILE A 374 -2.96 11.49 -37.09
CA ILE A 374 -3.76 10.28 -36.94
C ILE A 374 -3.75 9.52 -38.25
N ASP A 375 -3.35 8.25 -38.20
CA ASP A 375 -3.46 7.33 -39.32
C ASP A 375 -4.82 6.63 -39.29
N VAL A 376 -5.44 6.49 -40.47
CA VAL A 376 -6.70 5.78 -40.66
C VAL A 376 -6.59 4.86 -41.87
N ASP A 377 -6.95 3.60 -41.68
CA ASP A 377 -7.14 2.63 -42.76
C ASP A 377 -8.54 2.79 -43.35
N VAL A 378 -8.61 3.06 -44.66
CA VAL A 378 -9.83 3.42 -45.39
C VAL A 378 -10.12 2.37 -46.47
N LYS A 379 -11.37 1.89 -46.53
CA LYS A 379 -11.85 0.96 -47.57
C LYS A 379 -13.32 1.23 -47.91
N ASN A 380 -13.63 1.21 -49.21
CA ASN A 380 -15.00 1.40 -49.72
C ASN A 380 -15.67 2.72 -49.24
N VAL A 381 -14.89 3.80 -49.21
CA VAL A 381 -15.35 5.15 -48.84
C VAL A 381 -15.00 6.11 -49.97
N GLU A 382 -16.00 6.57 -50.72
CA GLU A 382 -15.78 7.55 -51.81
C GLU A 382 -15.59 8.97 -51.28
N THR A 383 -16.34 9.35 -50.25
CA THR A 383 -16.27 10.66 -49.61
C THR A 383 -16.13 10.48 -48.10
N LEU A 384 -15.04 11.02 -47.55
CA LEU A 384 -14.75 11.02 -46.12
C LEU A 384 -14.83 12.46 -45.60
N VAL A 385 -15.65 12.69 -44.59
CA VAL A 385 -15.71 13.96 -43.87
C VAL A 385 -14.98 13.78 -42.54
N VAL A 386 -14.02 14.67 -42.29
CA VAL A 386 -13.30 14.73 -41.02
C VAL A 386 -13.72 15.99 -40.30
N LYS A 387 -14.24 15.85 -39.08
CA LYS A 387 -14.65 16.96 -38.23
C LYS A 387 -13.83 16.97 -36.95
N VAL A 388 -13.40 18.15 -36.53
CA VAL A 388 -12.68 18.37 -35.27
C VAL A 388 -13.58 19.18 -34.35
N PHE A 389 -13.87 18.65 -33.18
CA PHE A 389 -14.62 19.31 -32.13
C PHE A 389 -13.70 19.60 -30.96
N GLU A 390 -13.67 20.85 -30.54
CA GLU A 390 -12.99 21.27 -29.32
C GLU A 390 -14.00 21.30 -28.18
N ILE A 391 -13.78 20.50 -27.15
CA ILE A 391 -14.73 20.34 -26.07
C ILE A 391 -14.52 21.46 -25.05
N ASN A 392 -15.59 22.20 -24.74
CA ASN A 392 -15.59 23.10 -23.59
C ASN A 392 -15.64 22.27 -22.30
N THR A 393 -14.46 21.91 -21.81
CA THR A 393 -14.27 21.04 -20.65
C THR A 393 -14.91 21.59 -19.38
N LEU A 394 -14.88 22.91 -19.16
CA LEU A 394 -15.54 23.54 -18.02
C LEU A 394 -17.06 23.28 -18.01
N ASN A 395 -17.73 23.54 -19.12
CA ASN A 395 -19.18 23.33 -19.23
C ASN A 395 -19.55 21.85 -19.13
N TYR A 396 -18.77 20.97 -19.79
CA TYR A 396 -18.99 19.54 -19.74
C TYR A 396 -18.85 19.00 -18.31
N TYR A 397 -17.74 19.32 -17.62
CA TYR A 397 -17.49 18.84 -16.26
C TYR A 397 -18.44 19.41 -15.23
N THR A 398 -18.87 20.67 -15.39
CA THR A 398 -19.87 21.27 -14.49
C THR A 398 -21.23 20.60 -14.63
N SER A 399 -21.61 20.14 -15.82
CA SER A 399 -22.92 19.53 -16.08
C SER A 399 -22.96 18.01 -15.85
N ARG A 400 -21.90 17.28 -16.19
CA ARG A 400 -21.85 15.80 -16.13
C ARG A 400 -21.07 15.25 -14.93
N GLN A 401 -20.16 16.03 -14.34
CA GLN A 401 -19.25 15.60 -13.26
C GLN A 401 -18.45 14.31 -13.56
N GLN A 402 -18.19 14.05 -14.84
CA GLN A 402 -17.46 12.88 -15.33
C GLN A 402 -16.41 13.33 -16.33
N GLU A 403 -15.33 12.56 -16.48
CA GLU A 403 -14.36 12.82 -17.54
C GLU A 403 -14.97 12.64 -18.93
N VAL A 404 -14.46 13.37 -19.93
CA VAL A 404 -14.90 13.22 -21.32
C VAL A 404 -14.38 11.88 -21.88
N ASP A 405 -15.27 11.04 -22.38
CA ASP A 405 -14.93 9.80 -23.07
C ASP A 405 -15.37 9.84 -24.55
N THR A 406 -15.16 8.73 -25.26
CA THR A 406 -15.57 8.60 -26.67
C THR A 406 -17.09 8.55 -26.87
N SER A 407 -17.89 8.37 -25.82
CA SER A 407 -19.36 8.34 -25.90
C SER A 407 -20.00 9.73 -25.93
N ILE A 408 -19.22 10.81 -25.76
CA ILE A 408 -19.72 12.19 -25.76
C ILE A 408 -20.65 12.48 -26.94
N ASP A 409 -21.81 13.05 -26.63
CA ASP A 409 -22.75 13.50 -27.64
C ASP A 409 -22.23 14.78 -28.33
N LEU A 410 -22.11 14.70 -29.65
CA LEU A 410 -21.63 15.81 -30.48
C LEU A 410 -22.79 16.58 -31.13
N ASP A 411 -24.03 16.13 -30.95
CA ASP A 411 -25.20 16.79 -31.52
C ASP A 411 -25.37 18.20 -30.94
N GLY A 412 -25.50 19.18 -31.83
CA GLY A 412 -25.58 20.58 -31.46
C GLY A 412 -24.23 21.27 -31.20
N LEU A 413 -23.10 20.54 -31.20
CA LEU A 413 -21.77 21.14 -31.18
C LEU A 413 -21.36 21.61 -32.59
N VAL A 414 -20.67 22.74 -32.66
CA VAL A 414 -20.11 23.27 -33.90
C VAL A 414 -18.68 22.77 -34.04
N ALA A 415 -18.38 22.09 -35.15
CA ALA A 415 -17.02 21.66 -35.46
C ALA A 415 -16.12 22.89 -35.65
N ALA A 416 -14.96 22.90 -34.99
CA ALA A 416 -13.93 23.92 -35.16
C ALA A 416 -13.31 23.84 -36.57
N GLU A 417 -13.24 22.63 -37.13
CA GLU A 417 -12.72 22.36 -38.47
C GLU A 417 -13.54 21.23 -39.12
N GLU A 418 -13.97 21.42 -40.38
CA GLU A 418 -14.58 20.38 -41.21
C GLU A 418 -13.83 20.32 -42.55
N LYS A 419 -13.30 19.14 -42.90
CA LYS A 419 -12.63 18.88 -44.18
C LYS A 419 -13.25 17.68 -44.86
N THR A 420 -13.38 17.76 -46.18
CA THR A 420 -13.90 16.66 -47.00
C THR A 420 -12.82 16.14 -47.93
N TYR A 421 -12.61 14.84 -47.92
CA TYR A 421 -11.67 14.12 -48.78
C TYR A 421 -12.47 13.23 -49.74
N ARG A 422 -12.04 13.18 -51.00
CA ARG A 422 -12.66 12.32 -52.02
C ARG A 422 -11.64 11.33 -52.53
N TYR A 423 -12.07 10.08 -52.60
CA TYR A 423 -11.25 8.92 -52.96
C TYR A 423 -11.83 8.28 -54.22
N LYS A 424 -10.96 7.71 -55.05
CA LYS A 424 -11.32 7.02 -56.31
C LYS A 424 -10.86 5.55 -56.30
N GLU A 425 -10.34 5.11 -55.17
CA GLU A 425 -9.86 3.77 -54.92
C GLU A 425 -11.02 2.78 -55.06
N PRO A 426 -10.79 1.61 -55.70
CA PRO A 426 -11.84 0.60 -55.86
C PRO A 426 -12.41 0.13 -54.50
N PRO A 427 -13.68 -0.30 -54.42
CA PRO A 427 -14.32 -0.77 -53.17
C PRO A 427 -13.54 -1.83 -52.39
N LEU A 428 -12.79 -2.69 -53.10
CA LEU A 428 -11.97 -3.74 -52.49
C LEU A 428 -10.63 -3.23 -51.95
N ARG A 429 -10.15 -2.07 -52.39
CA ARG A 429 -8.82 -1.54 -52.05
C ARG A 429 -8.84 -0.91 -50.66
N ARG A 430 -8.02 -1.44 -49.75
CA ARG A 430 -7.67 -0.78 -48.49
C ARG A 430 -6.40 0.03 -48.68
N PHE A 431 -6.40 1.26 -48.18
CA PHE A 431 -5.22 2.13 -48.15
C PHE A 431 -5.18 2.91 -46.83
N ARG A 432 -3.98 3.31 -46.43
CA ARG A 432 -3.76 4.11 -45.22
C ARG A 432 -3.64 5.58 -45.58
N LYS A 433 -4.29 6.44 -44.80
CA LYS A 433 -4.19 7.89 -44.92
C LYS A 433 -3.82 8.51 -43.58
N THR A 434 -2.77 9.32 -43.58
CA THR A 434 -2.35 10.16 -42.46
C THR A 434 -3.06 11.51 -42.52
N PHE A 435 -3.57 11.97 -41.38
CA PHE A 435 -4.23 13.27 -41.21
C PHE A 435 -3.49 14.09 -40.16
N ASP A 436 -2.96 15.23 -40.56
CA ASP A 436 -2.26 16.17 -39.68
C ASP A 436 -3.20 17.30 -39.23
N PHE A 437 -3.26 17.53 -37.92
CA PHE A 437 -4.16 18.50 -37.31
C PHE A 437 -3.40 19.68 -36.72
N ALA A 438 -2.97 20.61 -37.60
CA ALA A 438 -2.24 21.81 -37.20
C ALA A 438 -3.05 22.78 -36.32
N SER A 439 -4.38 22.60 -36.23
CA SER A 439 -5.28 23.32 -35.34
C SER A 439 -5.17 22.86 -33.87
N LEU A 440 -4.70 21.64 -33.61
CA LEU A 440 -4.61 21.03 -32.29
C LEU A 440 -3.29 21.32 -31.57
N LYS A 441 -2.87 22.59 -31.53
CA LYS A 441 -1.59 22.99 -30.92
C LYS A 441 -1.66 23.19 -29.41
N ARG A 442 -2.79 23.68 -28.89
CA ARG A 442 -2.96 24.03 -27.48
C ARG A 442 -3.40 22.85 -26.60
N PRO A 443 -3.17 22.92 -25.27
CA PRO A 443 -3.79 22.00 -24.32
C PRO A 443 -5.32 22.02 -24.41
N GLY A 444 -5.95 20.86 -24.23
CA GLY A 444 -7.40 20.70 -24.33
C GLY A 444 -7.83 19.27 -24.61
N ILE A 445 -9.15 19.09 -24.73
CA ILE A 445 -9.77 17.82 -25.13
C ILE A 445 -10.45 18.04 -26.48
N PHE A 446 -10.10 17.18 -27.43
CA PHE A 446 -10.57 17.27 -28.80
C PHE A 446 -11.18 15.94 -29.23
N VAL A 447 -12.27 16.00 -29.97
CA VAL A 447 -12.88 14.83 -30.59
C VAL A 447 -12.75 14.97 -32.10
N VAL A 448 -12.07 14.02 -32.74
CA VAL A 448 -11.91 13.96 -34.18
C VAL A 448 -12.80 12.83 -34.71
N GLU A 449 -13.78 13.19 -35.53
CA GLU A 449 -14.75 12.25 -36.09
C GLU A 449 -14.52 12.09 -37.59
N PHE A 450 -14.39 10.83 -38.02
CA PHE A 450 -14.16 10.40 -39.40
C PHE A 450 -15.42 9.71 -39.91
N ILE A 451 -16.12 10.34 -40.85
CA ILE A 451 -17.46 9.93 -41.29
C ILE A 451 -17.44 9.61 -42.79
N GLY A 452 -17.80 8.39 -43.16
CA GLY A 452 -17.82 7.99 -44.56
C GLY A 452 -18.40 6.59 -44.78
N GLY A 453 -19.04 6.38 -45.93
CA GLY A 453 -19.58 5.06 -46.32
C GLY A 453 -20.63 4.47 -45.36
N GLY A 454 -21.33 5.31 -44.59
CA GLY A 454 -22.35 4.87 -43.63
C GLY A 454 -21.79 4.47 -42.25
N ILE A 455 -20.48 4.58 -42.02
CA ILE A 455 -19.85 4.35 -40.71
C ILE A 455 -19.12 5.60 -40.21
N SER A 456 -18.81 5.61 -38.92
CA SER A 456 -18.08 6.67 -38.24
C SER A 456 -17.04 6.13 -37.27
N SER A 457 -15.86 6.74 -37.28
CA SER A 457 -14.77 6.41 -36.35
C SER A 457 -14.34 7.65 -35.59
N ARG A 458 -14.04 7.50 -34.31
CA ARG A 458 -13.84 8.61 -33.38
C ARG A 458 -12.51 8.48 -32.64
N ALA A 459 -11.73 9.55 -32.68
CA ALA A 459 -10.54 9.69 -31.85
C ALA A 459 -10.77 10.78 -30.80
N LEU A 460 -10.61 10.43 -29.53
CA LEU A 460 -10.57 11.36 -28.40
C LEU A 460 -9.11 11.70 -28.12
N ILE A 461 -8.71 12.94 -28.36
CA ILE A 461 -7.34 13.43 -28.14
C ILE A 461 -7.30 14.30 -26.89
N ARG A 462 -6.46 13.91 -25.93
CA ARG A 462 -6.24 14.65 -24.68
C ARG A 462 -4.83 15.23 -24.66
N LYS A 463 -4.72 16.54 -24.46
CA LYS A 463 -3.45 17.26 -24.40
C LYS A 463 -3.37 18.12 -23.14
N GLY A 464 -2.32 17.92 -22.34
CA GLY A 464 -2.14 18.63 -21.08
C GLY A 464 -3.06 18.10 -19.97
N ARG A 465 -2.59 18.21 -18.72
CA ARG A 465 -3.35 17.89 -17.52
C ARG A 465 -2.91 18.80 -16.38
N LEU A 466 -3.87 19.30 -15.60
CA LEU A 466 -3.58 20.04 -14.37
C LEU A 466 -3.60 19.08 -13.18
N ARG A 467 -2.77 19.36 -12.19
CA ARG A 467 -2.67 18.62 -10.92
C ARG A 467 -2.71 19.60 -9.76
N PHE A 468 -2.86 19.12 -8.54
CA PHE A 468 -2.76 19.98 -7.36
C PHE A 468 -1.90 19.35 -6.26
N LEU A 469 -1.24 20.21 -5.49
CA LEU A 469 -0.74 19.92 -4.15
C LEU A 469 -1.73 20.50 -3.15
N GLU A 470 -2.04 19.76 -2.10
CA GLU A 470 -2.92 20.20 -1.02
C GLU A 470 -2.10 20.36 0.25
N HIS A 471 -2.46 21.27 1.15
CA HIS A 471 -2.18 21.17 2.59
C HIS A 471 -3.34 21.75 3.40
N ILE A 472 -3.41 21.38 4.68
CA ILE A 472 -4.42 21.92 5.59
C ILE A 472 -3.90 23.22 6.20
N GLY A 473 -4.66 24.30 6.01
CA GLY A 473 -4.46 25.58 6.67
C GLY A 473 -5.44 25.80 7.81
N ALA A 474 -5.31 26.95 8.49
CA ALA A 474 -6.11 27.26 9.69
C ALA A 474 -7.63 27.35 9.44
N ALA A 475 -8.06 27.70 8.22
CA ALA A 475 -9.47 27.93 7.89
C ALA A 475 -9.99 27.03 6.74
N GLY A 476 -9.20 26.04 6.31
CA GLY A 476 -9.59 25.15 5.22
C GLY A 476 -8.42 24.47 4.51
N HIS A 477 -8.69 24.04 3.29
CA HIS A 477 -7.74 23.43 2.38
C HIS A 477 -7.00 24.49 1.57
N VAL A 478 -5.70 24.35 1.41
CA VAL A 478 -4.87 25.24 0.59
C VAL A 478 -4.27 24.44 -0.56
N PHE A 479 -4.51 24.90 -1.77
CA PHE A 479 -4.10 24.23 -3.00
C PHE A 479 -3.03 25.01 -3.75
N THR A 480 -2.09 24.30 -4.36
CA THR A 480 -1.20 24.81 -5.41
C THR A 480 -1.46 24.01 -6.68
N VAL A 481 -1.84 24.66 -7.78
CA VAL A 481 -2.09 23.98 -9.06
C VAL A 481 -0.80 23.86 -9.86
N LEU A 482 -0.56 22.69 -10.44
CA LEU A 482 0.59 22.35 -11.25
C LEU A 482 0.18 22.02 -12.69
N ASP A 483 1.07 22.28 -13.65
CA ASP A 483 0.94 21.75 -15.02
C ASP A 483 1.47 20.30 -15.15
N GLU A 484 1.43 19.76 -16.37
CA GLU A 484 1.92 18.40 -16.66
C GLU A 484 3.44 18.23 -16.47
N ASN A 485 4.20 19.33 -16.48
CA ASN A 485 5.65 19.35 -16.23
C ASN A 485 5.96 19.60 -14.75
N SER A 486 4.95 19.58 -13.88
CA SER A 486 5.06 19.77 -12.44
C SER A 486 5.48 21.18 -12.03
N VAL A 487 5.20 22.18 -12.87
CA VAL A 487 5.46 23.60 -12.59
C VAL A 487 4.23 24.25 -11.97
N ALA A 488 4.42 24.98 -10.88
CA ALA A 488 3.35 25.70 -10.19
C ALA A 488 2.80 26.87 -11.02
N LEU A 489 1.46 26.95 -11.11
CA LEU A 489 0.73 27.93 -11.91
C LEU A 489 0.13 29.02 -11.02
N LYS A 490 0.63 30.26 -11.16
CA LYS A 490 0.21 31.39 -10.31
C LYS A 490 -1.21 31.91 -10.58
N ASN A 491 -1.74 31.72 -11.79
CA ASN A 491 -3.02 32.27 -12.22
C ASN A 491 -4.09 31.18 -12.41
N ALA A 492 -4.05 30.13 -11.59
CA ALA A 492 -5.03 29.05 -11.63
C ALA A 492 -6.26 29.37 -10.76
N SER A 493 -7.36 28.65 -11.01
CA SER A 493 -8.56 28.68 -10.17
C SER A 493 -9.11 27.28 -9.93
N ILE A 494 -9.87 27.12 -8.84
CA ILE A 494 -10.59 25.89 -8.50
C ILE A 494 -12.08 26.17 -8.51
N TRP A 495 -12.85 25.34 -9.22
CA TRP A 495 -14.31 25.34 -9.14
C TRP A 495 -14.79 24.21 -8.24
N LEU A 496 -15.60 24.56 -7.24
CA LEU A 496 -16.21 23.63 -6.30
C LEU A 496 -17.62 24.10 -5.97
N GLY A 497 -18.61 23.21 -6.15
CA GLY A 497 -20.01 23.49 -5.79
C GLY A 497 -20.60 24.73 -6.48
N GLY A 498 -20.20 24.99 -7.74
CA GLY A 498 -20.66 26.16 -8.51
C GLY A 498 -19.98 27.49 -8.16
N ARG A 499 -18.99 27.49 -7.25
CA ARG A 499 -18.19 28.67 -6.89
C ARG A 499 -16.76 28.53 -7.38
N GLU A 500 -16.22 29.62 -7.92
CA GLU A 500 -14.81 29.74 -8.30
C GLU A 500 -13.99 30.32 -7.12
N TYR A 501 -12.85 29.68 -6.85
CA TYR A 501 -11.83 30.11 -5.91
C TYR A 501 -10.57 30.45 -6.72
N ALA A 502 -10.18 31.72 -6.73
CA ALA A 502 -9.02 32.21 -7.46
C ALA A 502 -7.75 32.13 -6.61
N ALA A 503 -6.60 31.95 -7.26
CA ALA A 503 -5.31 32.00 -6.61
C ALA A 503 -4.98 33.40 -6.06
N ASP A 504 -4.26 33.43 -4.95
CA ASP A 504 -3.68 34.64 -4.38
C ASP A 504 -2.39 35.07 -5.10
N LYS A 505 -1.65 36.03 -4.53
CA LYS A 505 -0.41 36.56 -5.12
C LYS A 505 0.72 35.53 -5.19
N ASP A 506 0.68 34.53 -4.31
CA ASP A 506 1.69 33.47 -4.22
C ASP A 506 1.31 32.26 -5.08
N GLY A 507 0.11 32.28 -5.69
CA GLY A 507 -0.39 31.20 -6.53
C GLY A 507 -1.13 30.12 -5.74
N THR A 508 -1.50 30.39 -4.49
CA THR A 508 -2.22 29.44 -3.64
C THR A 508 -3.72 29.72 -3.60
N ILE A 509 -4.53 28.67 -3.49
CA ILE A 509 -6.00 28.76 -3.53
C ILE A 509 -6.56 28.20 -2.22
N ALA A 510 -7.23 29.03 -1.43
CA ALA A 510 -7.87 28.61 -0.19
C ALA A 510 -9.34 28.22 -0.40
N VAL A 511 -9.70 27.00 -0.02
CA VAL A 511 -11.06 26.46 -0.01
C VAL A 511 -11.47 26.16 1.43
N PRO A 512 -12.54 26.77 1.98
CA PRO A 512 -12.96 26.56 3.36
C PRO A 512 -13.32 25.11 3.67
N PHE A 513 -13.29 24.73 4.95
CA PHE A 513 -13.85 23.45 5.42
C PHE A 513 -15.35 23.32 5.12
N THR A 514 -15.85 22.09 5.14
CA THR A 514 -17.27 21.78 4.90
C THR A 514 -17.96 21.29 6.17
N ALA A 515 -19.26 21.55 6.32
CA ALA A 515 -20.09 20.91 7.34
C ALA A 515 -20.49 19.46 6.97
N GLN A 516 -20.19 19.03 5.74
CA GLN A 516 -20.52 17.72 5.19
C GLN A 516 -19.27 17.07 4.61
N PRO A 517 -18.44 16.43 5.45
CA PRO A 517 -17.19 15.84 5.00
C PRO A 517 -17.47 14.69 4.04
N CYS A 518 -16.88 14.75 2.86
CA CYS A 518 -16.98 13.71 1.84
C CYS A 518 -15.91 13.92 0.76
N ARG A 519 -15.65 12.87 -0.02
CA ARG A 519 -14.85 13.00 -1.23
C ARG A 519 -15.62 13.82 -2.27
N ARG A 520 -15.08 14.94 -2.72
CA ARG A 520 -15.73 15.84 -3.69
C ARG A 520 -14.91 15.99 -4.96
N THR A 521 -15.64 16.11 -6.06
CA THR A 521 -15.07 16.51 -7.35
C THR A 521 -14.76 18.00 -7.36
N ILE A 522 -13.59 18.36 -7.87
CA ILE A 522 -13.13 19.73 -8.11
C ILE A 522 -12.69 19.89 -9.55
N LEU A 523 -12.85 21.10 -10.09
CA LEU A 523 -12.30 21.43 -11.40
C LEU A 523 -11.13 22.37 -11.23
N LEU A 524 -9.95 21.92 -11.64
CA LEU A 524 -8.76 22.77 -11.73
C LEU A 524 -8.81 23.49 -13.07
N ARG A 525 -8.58 24.80 -13.09
CA ARG A 525 -8.62 25.60 -14.30
C ARG A 525 -7.38 26.48 -14.43
N HIS A 526 -6.81 26.51 -15.63
CA HIS A 526 -5.79 27.46 -16.04
C HIS A 526 -5.98 27.82 -17.51
N GLY A 527 -6.39 29.06 -17.79
CA GLY A 527 -6.82 29.49 -19.12
C GLY A 527 -8.05 28.69 -19.59
N ASP A 528 -7.90 28.04 -20.76
CA ASP A 528 -8.94 27.20 -21.38
C ASP A 528 -8.87 25.72 -20.97
N LEU A 529 -7.77 25.31 -20.32
CA LEU A 529 -7.62 23.94 -19.82
C LEU A 529 -8.34 23.79 -18.48
N THR A 530 -9.26 22.83 -18.42
CA THR A 530 -9.90 22.40 -17.18
C THR A 530 -9.64 20.91 -16.98
N THR A 531 -9.26 20.51 -15.76
CA THR A 531 -9.10 19.09 -15.38
C THR A 531 -10.04 18.78 -14.22
N LEU A 532 -10.69 17.62 -14.29
CA LEU A 532 -11.56 17.11 -13.25
C LEU A 532 -10.72 16.24 -12.32
N GLU A 533 -10.68 16.60 -11.03
CA GLU A 533 -9.96 15.88 -10.00
C GLU A 533 -10.89 15.67 -8.79
N ALA A 534 -10.44 14.87 -7.81
CA ALA A 534 -11.18 14.67 -6.57
C ALA A 534 -10.28 14.83 -5.36
N PHE A 535 -10.84 15.34 -4.27
CA PHE A 535 -10.16 15.47 -2.98
C PHE A 535 -11.12 15.16 -1.84
N ASP A 536 -10.57 14.85 -0.66
CA ASP A 536 -11.37 14.71 0.55
C ASP A 536 -11.68 16.10 1.10
N HIS A 537 -12.93 16.56 0.93
CA HIS A 537 -13.37 17.81 1.53
C HIS A 537 -13.65 17.56 3.00
N ARG A 538 -12.77 18.05 3.87
CA ARG A 538 -12.77 17.75 5.30
C ARG A 538 -13.60 18.77 6.07
N GLU A 539 -14.11 18.32 7.21
CA GLU A 539 -14.76 19.21 8.16
C GLU A 539 -13.76 20.00 8.99
N GLU A 540 -14.21 21.06 9.64
CA GLU A 540 -13.40 21.76 10.64
C GLU A 540 -13.50 21.00 11.96
N SER A 541 -12.52 20.15 12.24
CA SER A 541 -12.47 19.32 13.45
C SER A 541 -11.17 19.57 14.20
N TYR A 542 -11.31 20.07 15.43
CA TYR A 542 -10.20 20.38 16.31
C TYR A 542 -9.91 19.22 17.27
N ALA A 543 -8.64 18.89 17.42
CA ALA A 543 -8.14 17.98 18.45
C ALA A 543 -7.18 18.74 19.36
N PHE A 544 -7.49 18.80 20.65
CA PHE A 544 -6.62 19.37 21.67
C PHE A 544 -6.02 18.24 22.51
N THR A 545 -4.71 18.27 22.65
CA THR A 545 -3.95 17.36 23.50
C THR A 545 -3.11 18.19 24.45
N ALA A 546 -3.09 17.84 25.73
CA ALA A 546 -2.18 18.42 26.69
C ALA A 546 -1.35 17.31 27.34
N GLY A 547 -0.04 17.36 27.12
CA GLY A 547 0.90 16.59 27.93
C GLY A 547 0.92 17.15 29.34
N LEU A 548 0.41 16.40 30.32
CA LEU A 548 0.25 16.83 31.71
C LEU A 548 1.13 15.95 32.58
N PHE A 549 2.20 16.52 33.14
CA PHE A 549 3.17 15.75 33.90
C PHE A 549 3.51 16.43 35.23
N VAL A 550 3.46 15.65 36.31
CA VAL A 550 4.03 15.98 37.60
C VAL A 550 4.78 14.74 38.10
N ASP A 551 5.99 14.93 38.62
CA ASP A 551 6.75 13.82 39.17
C ASP A 551 6.15 13.35 40.50
N ARG A 552 6.06 12.03 40.68
CA ARG A 552 5.45 11.42 41.87
C ARG A 552 6.21 11.77 43.16
N GLU A 553 7.54 11.84 43.11
CA GLU A 553 8.36 12.15 44.29
C GLU A 553 8.26 13.63 44.69
N SER A 554 7.73 14.48 43.81
CA SER A 554 7.41 15.88 44.12
C SER A 554 6.07 16.05 44.84
N LEU A 555 5.19 15.05 44.83
CA LEU A 555 3.87 15.07 45.48
C LEU A 555 3.96 14.79 47.00
N VAL A 556 4.79 15.55 47.70
CA VAL A 556 5.00 15.44 49.15
C VAL A 556 3.96 16.31 49.88
N ARG A 557 3.32 15.75 50.92
CA ARG A 557 2.31 16.46 51.73
C ARG A 557 2.73 17.88 52.08
N ARG A 558 1.85 18.86 51.82
CA ARG A 558 2.03 20.29 52.11
C ARG A 558 3.25 20.96 51.44
N ASN A 559 3.95 20.28 50.54
CA ASN A 559 4.98 20.90 49.71
C ASN A 559 4.35 21.50 48.45
N GLU A 560 5.07 22.44 47.85
CA GLU A 560 4.76 22.93 46.52
C GLU A 560 5.28 21.95 45.45
N ALA A 561 4.43 21.60 44.50
CA ALA A 561 4.78 20.80 43.33
C ALA A 561 4.52 21.60 42.04
N GLN A 562 5.18 21.22 40.95
CA GLN A 562 5.04 21.88 39.64
C GLN A 562 4.39 20.92 38.64
N LEU A 563 3.29 21.36 38.04
CA LEU A 563 2.70 20.71 36.88
C LEU A 563 3.33 21.28 35.61
N LEU A 564 3.84 20.41 34.76
CA LEU A 564 4.24 20.73 33.38
C LEU A 564 3.05 20.47 32.45
N ILE A 565 2.73 21.47 31.63
CA ILE A 565 1.67 21.40 30.62
C ILE A 565 2.31 21.66 29.25
N ARG A 566 2.26 20.67 28.36
CA ARG A 566 2.63 20.77 26.95
C ARG A 566 1.39 20.69 26.06
N PRO A 567 0.74 21.83 25.76
CA PRO A 567 -0.46 21.85 24.92
C PRO A 567 -0.12 21.71 23.43
N SER A 568 -1.04 21.09 22.69
CA SER A 568 -1.08 21.09 21.23
C SER A 568 -2.53 21.18 20.76
N LEU A 569 -2.76 21.98 19.73
CA LEU A 569 -4.04 22.06 19.03
C LEU A 569 -3.79 21.69 17.58
N ARG A 570 -4.67 20.84 17.03
CA ARG A 570 -4.64 20.47 15.62
C ARG A 570 -6.00 20.67 14.99
N VAL A 571 -6.02 21.01 13.71
CA VAL A 571 -7.21 20.98 12.84
C VAL A 571 -6.97 19.97 11.74
N GLN A 572 -7.82 18.94 11.62
CA GLN A 572 -7.62 17.85 10.64
C GLN A 572 -6.20 17.25 10.65
N ASN A 573 -5.65 17.01 11.86
CA ASN A 573 -4.29 16.55 12.14
C ASN A 573 -3.14 17.50 11.77
N ALA A 574 -3.41 18.67 11.18
CA ALA A 574 -2.40 19.69 10.98
C ALA A 574 -2.26 20.59 12.23
N PRO A 575 -1.04 21.03 12.59
CA PRO A 575 -0.84 21.97 13.69
C PRO A 575 -1.66 23.25 13.52
N ALA A 576 -2.36 23.66 14.58
CA ALA A 576 -3.12 24.90 14.66
C ALA A 576 -2.62 25.75 15.82
N SER A 577 -2.75 27.07 15.72
CA SER A 577 -2.24 27.94 16.77
C SER A 577 -3.05 27.81 18.07
N LEU A 578 -2.37 27.73 19.21
CA LEU A 578 -3.00 27.74 20.54
C LEU A 578 -3.73 29.04 20.84
N LYS A 579 -3.46 30.12 20.10
CA LYS A 579 -4.19 31.40 20.21
C LYS A 579 -5.67 31.29 19.84
N LEU A 580 -6.06 30.21 19.15
CA LEU A 580 -7.46 29.91 18.85
C LEU A 580 -8.24 29.44 20.09
N ILE A 581 -7.54 29.06 21.17
CA ILE A 581 -8.15 28.61 22.43
C ILE A 581 -8.46 29.82 23.30
N GLU A 582 -9.76 30.08 23.49
CA GLU A 582 -10.29 31.06 24.41
C GLU A 582 -10.63 30.42 25.77
N ASP A 583 -10.78 31.25 26.80
CA ASP A 583 -11.20 30.85 28.15
C ASP A 583 -10.37 29.70 28.76
N ALA A 584 -9.07 29.60 28.41
CA ALA A 584 -8.18 28.54 28.86
C ALA A 584 -8.12 28.46 30.40
N THR A 585 -8.45 27.29 30.94
CA THR A 585 -8.62 27.04 32.37
C THR A 585 -8.00 25.71 32.75
N LEU A 586 -7.27 25.68 33.88
CA LEU A 586 -6.80 24.46 34.54
C LEU A 586 -7.68 24.15 35.74
N GLN A 587 -8.23 22.94 35.78
CA GLN A 587 -8.90 22.37 36.94
C GLN A 587 -7.97 21.36 37.62
N ILE A 588 -7.74 21.52 38.92
CA ILE A 588 -7.01 20.58 39.77
C ILE A 588 -8.01 19.96 40.73
N ARG A 589 -8.32 18.67 40.54
CA ARG A 589 -9.22 17.91 41.41
C ARG A 589 -8.39 16.94 42.25
N SER A 590 -8.40 17.10 43.55
CA SER A 590 -7.73 16.21 44.50
C SER A 590 -8.75 15.44 45.33
N THR A 591 -8.50 14.15 45.55
CA THR A 591 -9.28 13.32 46.47
C THR A 591 -8.36 12.84 47.58
N ASP A 592 -8.77 13.05 48.82
CA ASP A 592 -8.03 12.57 49.98
C ASP A 592 -8.29 11.08 50.28
N ARG A 593 -7.55 10.52 51.25
CA ARG A 593 -7.70 9.12 51.69
C ARG A 593 -9.06 8.79 52.30
N HIS A 594 -9.86 9.80 52.66
CA HIS A 594 -11.22 9.66 53.22
C HIS A 594 -12.31 9.78 52.14
N GLY A 595 -11.92 10.00 50.88
CA GLY A 595 -12.84 10.18 49.77
C GLY A 595 -13.41 11.60 49.66
N VAL A 596 -12.84 12.57 50.38
CA VAL A 596 -13.24 13.98 50.28
C VAL A 596 -12.57 14.59 49.06
N GLU A 597 -13.37 15.17 48.17
CA GLU A 597 -12.89 15.86 46.97
C GLU A 597 -12.74 17.35 47.23
N ALA A 598 -11.65 17.91 46.72
CA ALA A 598 -11.41 19.35 46.63
C ALA A 598 -11.04 19.71 45.19
N THR A 599 -11.56 20.84 44.72
CA THR A 599 -11.30 21.34 43.36
C THR A 599 -10.76 22.76 43.43
N MET A 600 -9.67 23.00 42.72
CA MET A 600 -9.09 24.33 42.49
C MET A 600 -9.17 24.63 41.00
N GLU A 601 -9.58 25.85 40.65
CA GLU A 601 -9.70 26.31 39.26
C GLU A 601 -8.78 27.52 39.05
N ILE A 602 -7.96 27.46 37.99
CA ILE A 602 -7.05 28.52 37.58
C ILE A 602 -7.47 28.98 36.18
N ARG A 603 -8.02 30.19 36.09
CA ARG A 603 -8.49 30.80 34.83
C ARG A 603 -7.40 31.64 34.18
N GLY A 604 -7.50 31.82 32.87
CA GLY A 604 -6.55 32.64 32.11
C GLY A 604 -5.18 31.96 31.99
N LEU A 605 -5.18 30.65 31.77
CA LEU A 605 -3.96 29.87 31.60
C LEU A 605 -3.25 30.30 30.31
N ASP A 606 -2.00 30.76 30.45
CA ASP A 606 -1.16 31.18 29.31
C ASP A 606 -0.57 29.95 28.61
N LEU A 607 -1.31 29.40 27.65
CA LEU A 607 -0.86 28.27 26.82
C LEU A 607 0.18 28.75 25.79
N ARG A 608 1.34 28.08 25.76
CA ARG A 608 2.47 28.45 24.91
C ARG A 608 2.85 27.33 23.95
N GLU A 609 3.13 27.71 22.70
CA GLU A 609 3.63 26.81 21.64
C GLU A 609 5.15 26.63 21.73
N ASP A 610 5.83 27.64 22.28
CA ASP A 610 7.28 27.66 22.34
C ASP A 610 7.82 26.99 23.61
N ARG A 611 7.04 26.69 24.64
CA ARG A 611 7.56 26.09 25.88
C ARG A 611 6.44 25.48 26.71
N GLU A 612 6.81 24.62 27.65
CA GLU A 612 5.88 24.10 28.63
C GLU A 612 5.36 25.22 29.55
N THR A 613 4.06 25.19 29.80
CA THR A 613 3.44 26.03 30.82
C THR A 613 3.63 25.34 32.17
N VAL A 614 4.29 26.03 33.10
CA VAL A 614 4.59 25.50 34.44
C VAL A 614 3.64 26.12 35.45
N VAL A 615 2.85 25.28 36.13
CA VAL A 615 1.87 25.74 37.13
C VAL A 615 2.24 25.18 38.51
N PRO A 616 2.63 26.03 39.48
CA PRO A 616 2.84 25.59 40.85
C PRO A 616 1.51 25.36 41.56
N PHE A 617 1.43 24.33 42.41
CA PHE A 617 0.28 24.07 43.27
C PHE A 617 0.73 23.45 44.60
N GLN A 618 -0.09 23.63 45.63
CA GLN A 618 0.16 23.06 46.96
C GLN A 618 -0.42 21.65 47.04
N VAL A 619 0.39 20.67 47.47
CA VAL A 619 -0.02 19.27 47.60
C VAL A 619 -0.86 19.10 48.88
N PRO A 620 -2.12 18.62 48.78
CA PRO A 620 -2.95 18.35 49.95
C PRO A 620 -2.31 17.36 50.93
N GLU A 621 -2.62 17.48 52.22
CA GLU A 621 -1.98 16.68 53.27
C GLU A 621 -2.25 15.18 53.15
N ASP A 622 -3.51 14.81 52.86
CA ASP A 622 -3.99 13.44 52.81
C ASP A 622 -4.26 12.95 51.38
N LEU A 623 -3.50 13.48 50.41
CA LEU A 623 -3.70 13.21 48.99
C LEU A 623 -3.63 11.71 48.66
N ALA A 624 -4.70 11.16 48.10
CA ALA A 624 -4.77 9.80 47.58
C ALA A 624 -4.80 9.77 46.04
N SER A 625 -5.45 10.75 45.41
CA SER A 625 -5.40 10.94 43.96
C SER A 625 -5.52 12.41 43.57
N ILE A 626 -4.95 12.77 42.42
CA ILE A 626 -5.01 14.10 41.84
C ILE A 626 -5.26 14.01 40.34
N ALA A 627 -6.15 14.84 39.82
CA ALA A 627 -6.46 14.96 38.39
C ALA A 627 -6.30 16.41 37.94
N PHE A 628 -5.68 16.58 36.78
CA PHE A 628 -5.48 17.85 36.11
C PHE A 628 -6.27 17.84 34.81
N THR A 629 -7.18 18.79 34.64
CA THR A 629 -7.94 18.95 33.41
C THR A 629 -7.66 20.34 32.83
N VAL A 630 -7.12 20.39 31.61
CA VAL A 630 -6.98 21.65 30.86
C VAL A 630 -8.17 21.74 29.92
N ARG A 631 -8.89 22.87 29.95
CA ARG A 631 -10.06 23.13 29.10
C ARG A 631 -9.98 24.50 28.47
N GLY A 632 -10.63 24.66 27.32
CA GLY A 632 -10.83 25.95 26.66
C GLY A 632 -11.88 25.83 25.57
N ARG A 633 -12.07 26.89 24.79
CA ARG A 633 -13.02 26.93 23.69
C ARG A 633 -12.36 27.36 22.41
N VAL A 634 -12.74 26.75 21.30
CA VAL A 634 -12.30 27.15 19.96
C VAL A 634 -13.52 27.56 19.15
N GLU A 635 -13.43 28.67 18.42
CA GLU A 635 -14.46 29.07 17.47
C GLU A 635 -14.36 28.21 16.21
N ASN A 636 -15.38 27.42 15.93
CA ASN A 636 -15.50 26.65 14.69
C ASN A 636 -16.15 27.53 13.62
N LEU A 637 -15.37 27.93 12.62
CA LEU A 637 -15.79 28.88 11.60
C LEU A 637 -16.82 28.26 10.64
N ALA A 638 -16.65 26.98 10.29
CA ALA A 638 -17.55 26.26 9.39
C ALA A 638 -18.97 26.08 9.98
N GLN A 639 -19.08 25.90 11.31
CA GLN A 639 -20.35 25.74 12.01
C GLN A 639 -20.86 27.05 12.66
N GLY A 640 -20.03 28.10 12.70
CA GLY A 640 -20.35 29.38 13.34
C GLY A 640 -20.62 29.25 14.84
N LYS A 641 -19.95 28.31 15.53
CA LYS A 641 -20.19 28.02 16.96
C LYS A 641 -18.88 27.77 17.71
N LYS A 642 -18.85 28.10 19.00
CA LYS A 642 -17.74 27.72 19.88
C LYS A 642 -17.89 26.25 20.31
N ILE A 643 -16.79 25.52 20.29
CA ILE A 643 -16.71 24.14 20.78
C ILE A 643 -15.76 24.07 21.97
N ASP A 644 -16.08 23.25 22.97
CA ASP A 644 -15.19 23.01 24.10
C ASP A 644 -14.11 22.01 23.69
N VAL A 645 -12.87 22.29 24.07
CA VAL A 645 -11.72 21.41 23.92
C VAL A 645 -11.12 21.14 25.29
N SER A 646 -10.72 19.90 25.57
CA SER A 646 -10.14 19.55 26.86
C SER A 646 -9.31 18.28 26.83
N ASP A 647 -8.35 18.18 27.74
CA ASP A 647 -7.61 16.95 28.03
C ASP A 647 -7.40 16.81 29.55
N GLU A 648 -7.32 15.58 30.04
CA GLU A 648 -7.23 15.25 31.46
C GLU A 648 -6.14 14.20 31.74
N ARG A 649 -5.43 14.37 32.86
CA ARG A 649 -4.55 13.33 33.41
C ARG A 649 -4.75 13.18 34.91
N SER A 650 -4.81 11.94 35.38
CA SER A 650 -4.94 11.61 36.80
C SER A 650 -3.79 10.73 37.30
N PHE A 651 -3.44 10.94 38.56
CA PHE A 651 -2.35 10.27 39.26
C PHE A 651 -2.87 9.72 40.60
N THR A 652 -2.53 8.48 40.91
CA THR A 652 -2.86 7.83 42.19
C THR A 652 -1.60 7.61 43.02
N LEU A 653 -1.67 7.94 44.30
CA LEU A 653 -0.53 7.91 45.22
C LEU A 653 -0.96 7.45 46.61
N ASN A 654 0.04 7.18 47.47
CA ASN A 654 -0.18 6.81 48.88
C ASN A 654 -1.11 5.60 49.10
N GLY A 655 -1.22 4.66 48.15
CA GLY A 655 -2.09 3.48 48.28
C GLY A 655 -1.82 2.62 49.52
N ILE A 656 -0.61 2.66 50.08
CA ILE A 656 -0.26 1.98 51.34
C ILE A 656 -1.05 2.52 52.55
N GLU A 657 -1.48 3.79 52.51
CA GLU A 657 -2.21 4.46 53.59
C GLU A 657 -3.67 4.00 53.73
N ILE A 658 -4.22 3.41 52.67
CA ILE A 658 -5.58 2.85 52.64
C ILE A 658 -5.56 1.32 52.72
N SER A 659 -4.42 0.72 53.04
CA SER A 659 -4.22 -0.73 53.13
C SER A 659 -3.82 -1.18 54.54
N ASP A 660 -3.91 -2.49 54.80
CA ASP A 660 -3.39 -3.14 56.01
C ASP A 660 -1.85 -3.30 56.00
N LYS A 661 -1.18 -2.90 54.91
CA LYS A 661 0.26 -3.09 54.72
C LYS A 661 1.07 -2.02 55.42
N THR A 662 2.21 -2.42 56.00
CA THR A 662 3.14 -1.54 56.75
C THR A 662 4.49 -1.39 56.06
N GLU A 663 4.65 -1.98 54.89
CA GLU A 663 5.87 -2.00 54.09
C GLU A 663 5.53 -1.98 52.59
N SER A 664 6.51 -1.57 51.79
CA SER A 664 6.41 -1.48 50.33
C SER A 664 7.71 -1.90 49.66
N VAL A 665 7.63 -2.15 48.36
CA VAL A 665 8.78 -2.52 47.54
C VAL A 665 9.05 -1.40 46.53
N HIS A 666 10.31 -1.03 46.37
CA HIS A 666 10.73 0.01 45.42
C HIS A 666 11.92 -0.47 44.59
N LEU A 667 12.05 0.03 43.37
CA LEU A 667 13.18 -0.28 42.49
C LEU A 667 13.93 1.01 42.16
N SER A 668 15.25 1.01 42.28
CA SER A 668 16.13 2.09 41.80
C SER A 668 17.14 1.57 40.78
N ARG A 669 17.62 2.46 39.92
CA ARG A 669 18.80 2.23 39.06
C ARG A 669 19.99 3.03 39.60
N THR A 670 21.12 2.36 39.74
CA THR A 670 22.39 2.95 40.20
C THR A 670 23.48 2.74 39.14
N ASP A 671 24.67 3.28 39.37
CA ASP A 671 25.88 3.01 38.57
C ASP A 671 26.28 1.52 38.55
N ARG A 672 25.88 0.76 39.59
CA ARG A 672 26.14 -0.68 39.72
C ARG A 672 25.00 -1.57 39.23
N GLY A 673 23.92 -0.99 38.73
CA GLY A 673 22.72 -1.70 38.26
C GLY A 673 21.47 -1.44 39.11
N PHE A 674 20.49 -2.33 38.99
CA PHE A 674 19.22 -2.26 39.68
C PHE A 674 19.30 -2.75 41.13
N VAL A 675 18.64 -2.02 42.02
CA VAL A 675 18.56 -2.33 43.44
C VAL A 675 17.10 -2.27 43.87
N LEU A 676 16.62 -3.34 44.46
CA LEU A 676 15.29 -3.43 45.04
C LEU A 676 15.35 -3.12 46.53
N TYR A 677 14.40 -2.34 47.03
CA TYR A 677 14.29 -1.93 48.42
C TYR A 677 12.98 -2.44 48.99
N VAL A 678 13.03 -3.01 50.19
CA VAL A 678 11.84 -3.27 51.01
C VAL A 678 11.92 -2.36 52.23
N LEU A 679 11.00 -1.41 52.30
CA LEU A 679 10.98 -0.36 53.31
C LEU A 679 9.62 -0.31 54.00
N GLY A 680 9.62 0.00 55.29
CA GLY A 680 8.40 0.32 56.00
C GLY A 680 7.87 1.73 55.68
N LYS A 681 6.68 2.06 56.20
CA LYS A 681 6.02 3.36 56.00
C LYS A 681 6.88 4.57 56.38
N SER A 682 7.76 4.43 57.38
CA SER A 682 8.65 5.52 57.81
C SER A 682 9.99 5.55 57.04
N GLY A 683 10.14 4.69 56.04
CA GLY A 683 11.39 4.49 55.31
C GLY A 683 12.37 3.58 56.03
N GLU A 684 11.96 2.91 57.12
CA GLU A 684 12.80 2.00 57.86
C GLU A 684 13.10 0.73 57.05
N SER A 685 14.36 0.29 57.06
CA SER A 685 14.78 -0.93 56.37
C SER A 685 14.07 -2.16 56.95
N ARG A 686 13.60 -3.05 56.07
CA ARG A 686 13.12 -4.38 56.44
C ARG A 686 14.18 -5.42 56.09
N PRO A 687 15.10 -5.77 57.02
CA PRO A 687 16.12 -6.77 56.76
C PRO A 687 15.52 -8.19 56.75
N ASP A 688 16.27 -9.13 56.18
CA ASP A 688 15.95 -10.55 56.21
C ASP A 688 14.54 -10.90 55.67
N THR A 689 13.94 -10.04 54.85
CA THR A 689 12.64 -10.25 54.22
C THR A 689 12.80 -11.05 52.92
N PRO A 690 12.19 -12.23 52.78
CA PRO A 690 12.18 -12.97 51.53
C PRO A 690 11.50 -12.19 50.41
N VAL A 691 12.09 -12.21 49.22
CA VAL A 691 11.56 -11.56 48.01
C VAL A 691 11.48 -12.59 46.90
N ASN A 692 10.28 -12.84 46.38
CA ASN A 692 10.06 -13.62 45.18
C ASN A 692 10.12 -12.69 43.97
N LEU A 693 11.14 -12.88 43.14
CA LEU A 693 11.42 -12.11 41.95
C LEU A 693 11.02 -12.92 40.70
N ALA A 694 10.25 -12.32 39.80
CA ALA A 694 9.99 -12.86 38.48
C ALA A 694 10.50 -11.88 37.43
N LEU A 695 11.33 -12.37 36.51
CA LEU A 695 11.89 -11.58 35.41
C LEU A 695 11.25 -12.00 34.10
N SER A 696 10.98 -11.03 33.23
CA SER A 696 10.53 -11.20 31.85
C SER A 696 11.62 -10.75 30.89
N HIS A 697 11.74 -11.46 29.77
CA HIS A 697 12.71 -11.18 28.73
C HIS A 697 12.02 -11.14 27.36
N ASP A 698 12.46 -10.25 26.48
CA ASP A 698 11.79 -9.97 25.20
C ASP A 698 11.84 -11.12 24.18
N HIS A 699 12.92 -11.91 24.23
CA HIS A 699 13.17 -13.07 23.36
C HIS A 699 12.50 -14.38 23.81
N PHE A 700 11.80 -14.42 24.96
CA PHE A 700 11.28 -15.67 25.53
C PHE A 700 9.82 -15.53 25.97
N THR A 701 9.06 -16.63 25.93
CA THR A 701 7.61 -16.64 26.21
C THR A 701 7.27 -16.93 27.68
N PHE A 702 8.26 -17.17 28.53
CA PHE A 702 8.11 -17.50 29.94
C PHE A 702 8.85 -16.50 30.85
N GLN A 703 8.68 -16.64 32.17
CA GLN A 703 9.38 -15.87 33.18
C GLN A 703 10.35 -16.74 33.98
N MET A 704 11.52 -16.21 34.31
CA MET A 704 12.42 -16.83 35.29
C MET A 704 12.08 -16.34 36.69
N THR A 705 12.01 -17.26 37.65
CA THR A 705 11.67 -16.94 39.05
C THR A 705 12.83 -17.23 39.98
N PHE A 706 13.02 -16.36 40.96
CA PHE A 706 14.10 -16.42 41.95
C PHE A 706 13.54 -16.07 43.33
N THR A 707 14.08 -16.70 44.38
CA THR A 707 13.81 -16.32 45.78
C THR A 707 15.09 -15.76 46.38
N LEU A 708 15.05 -14.47 46.71
CA LEU A 708 16.14 -13.70 47.30
C LEU A 708 15.69 -13.20 48.69
N GLN A 709 16.56 -12.49 49.40
CA GLN A 709 16.24 -11.89 50.69
C GLN A 709 16.94 -10.54 50.85
N THR A 710 16.32 -9.60 51.54
CA THR A 710 16.90 -8.27 51.78
C THR A 710 18.09 -8.30 52.75
N ASP A 711 19.12 -7.50 52.50
CA ASP A 711 20.23 -7.28 53.43
C ASP A 711 19.82 -6.44 54.67
N ALA A 712 20.79 -6.13 55.55
CA ALA A 712 20.59 -5.31 56.75
C ALA A 712 20.02 -3.89 56.45
N ARG A 713 20.11 -3.42 55.20
CA ARG A 713 19.59 -2.12 54.74
C ARG A 713 18.26 -2.25 54.00
N GLY A 714 17.66 -3.44 53.99
CA GLY A 714 16.41 -3.70 53.28
C GLY A 714 16.61 -3.81 51.76
N ARG A 715 17.80 -4.18 51.27
CA ARG A 715 18.14 -4.15 49.84
C ARG A 715 18.36 -5.53 49.24
N VAL A 716 18.02 -5.66 47.96
CA VAL A 716 18.40 -6.80 47.10
C VAL A 716 19.11 -6.25 45.87
N GLU A 717 20.34 -6.70 45.63
CA GLU A 717 21.15 -6.29 44.49
C GLU A 717 20.80 -7.13 43.26
N LEU A 718 20.22 -6.53 42.21
CA LEU A 718 19.76 -7.24 41.01
C LEU A 718 20.75 -7.21 39.84
N GLY A 719 21.74 -6.31 39.87
CA GLY A 719 22.73 -6.16 38.78
C GLY A 719 22.18 -5.39 37.57
N THR A 720 22.82 -5.49 36.41
CA THR A 720 22.49 -4.66 35.23
C THR A 720 21.15 -5.00 34.58
N LEU A 721 20.69 -6.26 34.72
CA LEU A 721 19.46 -6.78 34.10
C LEU A 721 19.35 -6.44 32.61
N GLU A 722 20.43 -6.65 31.87
CA GLU A 722 20.45 -6.47 30.42
C GLU A 722 19.36 -7.33 29.74
N GLU A 723 18.71 -6.77 28.73
CA GLU A 723 17.63 -7.41 27.92
C GLU A 723 16.33 -7.77 28.67
N ILE A 724 16.29 -7.60 29.99
CA ILE A 724 15.07 -7.76 30.79
C ILE A 724 14.06 -6.66 30.42
N THR A 725 12.80 -7.06 30.24
CA THR A 725 11.68 -6.17 29.89
C THR A 725 10.71 -5.97 31.03
N GLY A 726 10.74 -6.84 32.04
CA GLY A 726 9.83 -6.76 33.18
C GLY A 726 10.44 -7.36 34.42
N ILE A 727 10.20 -6.69 35.55
CA ILE A 727 10.60 -7.12 36.89
C ILE A 727 9.35 -7.11 37.74
N THR A 728 8.98 -8.25 38.29
CA THR A 728 7.92 -8.37 39.30
C THR A 728 8.55 -8.83 40.60
N ALA A 729 8.24 -8.16 41.70
CA ALA A 729 8.67 -8.59 43.02
C ALA A 729 7.49 -8.71 43.96
N SER A 730 7.48 -9.76 44.79
CA SER A 730 6.48 -10.00 45.80
C SER A 730 7.11 -10.46 47.11
N ILE A 731 6.50 -10.07 48.23
CA ILE A 731 6.98 -10.37 49.58
C ILE A 731 5.88 -11.07 50.41
N PRO A 732 6.23 -11.79 51.50
CA PRO A 732 5.29 -12.58 52.29
C PRO A 732 4.08 -11.82 52.85
N SER A 733 4.20 -10.50 53.08
CA SER A 733 3.09 -9.65 53.54
C SER A 733 1.99 -9.45 52.47
N GLY A 734 2.18 -9.99 51.27
CA GLY A 734 1.25 -9.90 50.15
C GLY A 734 1.44 -8.65 49.29
N VAL A 735 2.44 -7.82 49.58
CA VAL A 735 2.81 -6.69 48.73
C VAL A 735 3.50 -7.22 47.47
N SER A 736 3.08 -6.71 46.31
CA SER A 736 3.69 -7.01 45.03
C SER A 736 3.71 -5.74 44.17
N ASP A 737 4.77 -5.57 43.39
CA ASP A 737 4.88 -4.48 42.43
C ASP A 737 5.60 -4.96 41.15
N ARG A 738 5.42 -4.22 40.06
CA ARG A 738 5.96 -4.54 38.74
C ARG A 738 6.54 -3.30 38.08
N TRP A 739 7.75 -3.45 37.55
CA TRP A 739 8.46 -2.41 36.84
C TRP A 739 8.85 -2.85 35.43
N THR A 740 8.89 -1.88 34.53
CA THR A 740 9.54 -2.00 33.23
C THR A 740 10.88 -1.26 33.33
N PRO A 741 12.03 -1.94 33.17
CA PRO A 741 13.33 -1.27 33.15
C PRO A 741 13.37 -0.16 32.09
N PRO A 742 13.85 1.05 32.43
CA PRO A 742 13.86 2.16 31.49
C PRO A 742 14.83 1.90 30.33
N ARG A 743 14.34 2.12 29.11
CA ARG A 743 15.12 2.07 27.87
C ARG A 743 15.20 3.47 27.26
N ALA A 744 16.14 3.69 26.36
CA ALA A 744 16.13 4.91 25.56
C ALA A 744 14.90 4.87 24.64
N GLU A 745 14.09 5.93 24.66
CA GLU A 745 12.85 6.04 23.89
C GLU A 745 12.95 7.20 22.91
N CYS A 746 12.31 7.04 21.75
CA CYS A 746 12.22 8.05 20.71
C CYS A 746 10.87 7.91 20.00
N LEU A 747 10.30 9.03 19.54
CA LEU A 747 9.17 9.00 18.63
C LEU A 747 9.72 8.79 17.23
N TYR A 748 9.18 7.80 16.53
CA TYR A 748 9.59 7.43 15.19
C TYR A 748 8.50 7.79 14.18
N PRO A 749 8.85 8.30 12.99
CA PRO A 749 7.87 8.50 11.94
C PRO A 749 7.41 7.12 11.44
N ALA A 750 6.11 6.97 11.17
CA ALA A 750 5.60 5.77 10.52
C ALA A 750 5.98 5.70 9.04
N VAL A 751 6.09 6.87 8.40
CA VAL A 751 6.43 7.03 6.99
C VAL A 751 7.50 8.11 6.85
N LEU A 752 8.50 7.86 6.02
CA LEU A 752 9.59 8.76 5.68
C LEU A 752 9.63 8.93 4.15
N HIS A 753 9.51 10.16 3.68
CA HIS A 753 9.61 10.50 2.27
C HIS A 753 10.89 11.27 1.98
N GLY A 754 11.52 10.98 0.85
CA GLY A 754 12.77 11.61 0.43
C GLY A 754 12.94 11.70 -1.09
N ALA A 755 13.97 12.43 -1.51
CA ALA A 755 14.41 12.48 -2.89
C ALA A 755 15.55 11.48 -3.15
N ALA A 756 15.57 10.91 -4.34
CA ALA A 756 16.61 9.97 -4.76
C ALA A 756 18.01 10.61 -4.66
N GLY A 757 18.97 9.83 -4.16
CA GLY A 757 20.36 10.28 -3.99
C GLY A 757 20.63 11.13 -2.75
N GLU A 758 19.62 11.50 -1.96
CA GLU A 758 19.80 12.25 -0.71
C GLU A 758 19.77 11.37 0.54
N THR A 759 20.68 11.63 1.48
CA THR A 759 20.72 10.87 2.73
C THR A 759 19.52 11.18 3.61
N LEU A 760 18.79 10.14 3.99
CA LEU A 760 17.71 10.24 4.98
C LEU A 760 18.24 9.90 6.37
N ARG A 761 17.65 10.51 7.40
CA ARG A 761 18.08 10.37 8.79
C ARG A 761 16.93 9.88 9.67
N VAL A 762 17.22 8.89 10.51
CA VAL A 762 16.28 8.40 11.52
C VAL A 762 17.01 8.34 12.86
N PRO A 763 16.46 8.88 13.96
CA PRO A 763 17.10 8.77 15.26
C PRO A 763 17.34 7.32 15.68
N PHE A 764 18.55 6.97 16.12
CA PHE A 764 18.90 5.58 16.39
C PHE A 764 19.59 5.41 17.73
N MET A 765 18.99 4.58 18.59
CA MET A 765 19.44 4.45 19.98
C MET A 765 20.47 3.33 20.18
N ALA A 766 20.67 2.46 19.19
CA ALA A 766 21.69 1.42 19.28
C ALA A 766 23.08 1.98 18.99
N ALA A 767 24.09 1.43 19.67
CA ALA A 767 25.47 1.90 19.57
C ALA A 767 26.15 1.54 18.25
N THR A 768 25.64 0.54 17.53
CA THR A 768 26.16 0.05 16.25
C THR A 768 25.02 -0.35 15.33
N VAL A 769 25.28 -0.32 14.02
CA VAL A 769 24.37 -0.82 13.00
C VAL A 769 24.83 -2.20 12.59
N THR A 770 24.05 -3.20 12.95
CA THR A 770 24.25 -4.60 12.62
C THR A 770 22.93 -5.21 12.14
N ARG A 771 23.00 -6.41 11.57
CA ARG A 771 21.82 -7.20 11.19
C ARG A 771 20.88 -7.52 12.36
N ASP A 772 21.34 -7.36 13.60
CA ASP A 772 20.54 -7.57 14.81
C ASP A 772 19.84 -6.29 15.28
N THR A 773 20.23 -5.12 14.77
CA THR A 773 19.70 -3.84 15.23
C THR A 773 18.85 -3.15 14.17
N ALA A 774 19.13 -3.35 12.88
CA ALA A 774 18.37 -2.75 11.78
C ALA A 774 18.34 -3.63 10.52
N SER A 775 17.35 -3.39 9.66
CA SER A 775 17.24 -3.95 8.31
C SER A 775 16.63 -2.91 7.37
N LEU A 776 17.09 -2.88 6.12
CA LEU A 776 16.50 -2.05 5.06
C LEU A 776 16.22 -2.94 3.86
N LEU A 777 14.95 -3.11 3.51
CA LEU A 777 14.53 -3.96 2.40
C LEU A 777 13.79 -3.12 1.36
N GLU A 778 14.12 -3.27 0.07
CA GLU A 778 13.32 -2.70 -1.01
C GLU A 778 12.02 -3.50 -1.16
N THR A 779 10.89 -2.82 -1.15
CA THR A 779 9.55 -3.41 -1.25
C THR A 779 8.96 -3.19 -2.63
N LEU A 780 8.24 -4.19 -3.13
CA LEU A 780 7.50 -4.14 -4.38
C LEU A 780 6.17 -4.86 -4.16
N ASP A 781 5.06 -4.12 -4.27
CA ASP A 781 3.74 -4.56 -3.82
C ASP A 781 3.79 -5.13 -2.39
N ASP A 782 3.32 -6.37 -2.19
CA ASP A 782 3.29 -7.05 -0.88
C ASP A 782 4.58 -7.84 -0.55
N GLY A 783 5.66 -7.69 -1.33
CA GLY A 783 6.89 -8.48 -1.19
C GLY A 783 8.18 -7.66 -1.15
N TYR A 784 9.29 -8.35 -0.89
CA TYR A 784 10.63 -7.75 -0.89
C TYR A 784 11.39 -8.08 -2.17
N ARG A 785 12.07 -7.09 -2.73
CA ARG A 785 12.86 -7.22 -3.95
C ARG A 785 14.34 -7.41 -3.66
N ARG A 786 14.92 -6.54 -2.81
CA ARG A 786 16.36 -6.50 -2.54
C ARG A 786 16.64 -6.13 -1.10
N ASP A 787 17.80 -6.54 -0.63
CA ASP A 787 18.34 -6.16 0.67
C ASP A 787 19.34 -5.01 0.54
N HIS A 788 19.02 -3.89 1.18
CA HIS A 788 19.81 -2.66 1.16
C HIS A 788 20.47 -2.37 2.51
N PHE A 789 20.69 -3.37 3.36
CA PHE A 789 21.38 -3.19 4.65
C PHE A 789 22.74 -2.47 4.50
N GLY A 790 23.45 -2.71 3.39
CA GLY A 790 24.74 -2.04 3.10
C GLY A 790 24.66 -0.53 2.86
N ALA A 791 23.46 0.04 2.68
CA ALA A 791 23.24 1.48 2.57
C ALA A 791 23.05 2.17 3.93
N LEU A 792 23.00 1.39 5.03
CA LEU A 792 22.83 1.92 6.37
C LEU A 792 24.17 2.29 7.01
N ASP A 793 24.21 3.45 7.67
CA ASP A 793 25.37 3.91 8.44
C ASP A 793 24.94 4.60 9.74
N LEU A 794 25.81 4.68 10.74
CA LEU A 794 25.54 5.32 12.02
C LEU A 794 26.44 6.53 12.21
N LYS A 795 25.84 7.70 12.38
CA LYS A 795 26.58 8.92 12.64
C LYS A 795 25.82 9.85 13.59
N ASP A 796 26.51 10.31 14.63
CA ASP A 796 26.00 11.29 15.59
C ASP A 796 24.65 10.90 16.23
N GLY A 797 24.42 9.58 16.37
CA GLY A 797 23.17 9.00 16.89
C GLY A 797 22.12 8.72 15.81
N PHE A 798 22.30 9.14 14.57
CA PHE A 798 21.35 8.89 13.49
C PHE A 798 21.70 7.64 12.69
N LEU A 799 20.69 6.82 12.40
CA LEU A 799 20.74 5.85 11.32
C LEU A 799 20.55 6.60 10.00
N LEU A 800 21.58 6.56 9.17
CA LEU A 800 21.60 7.17 7.85
C LEU A 800 21.21 6.14 6.80
N ILE A 801 20.27 6.48 5.93
CA ILE A 801 20.05 5.75 4.67
C ILE A 801 20.83 6.50 3.60
N GLN A 802 21.97 5.96 3.17
CA GLN A 802 22.88 6.65 2.27
C GLN A 802 22.39 6.61 0.82
N LYS A 803 22.02 7.78 0.29
CA LYS A 803 21.73 8.00 -1.13
C LYS A 803 20.82 6.91 -1.74
N PRO A 804 19.64 6.63 -1.15
CA PRO A 804 18.75 5.62 -1.67
C PRO A 804 18.32 5.98 -3.10
N ALA A 805 18.14 4.95 -3.94
CA ALA A 805 17.55 5.13 -5.26
C ALA A 805 16.05 5.40 -5.12
N SER A 806 15.39 5.78 -6.23
CA SER A 806 13.93 5.86 -6.24
C SER A 806 13.30 4.50 -6.00
N GLY A 807 12.31 4.42 -5.13
CA GLY A 807 11.66 3.17 -4.77
C GLY A 807 10.83 3.26 -3.51
N ASN A 808 10.36 2.09 -3.08
CA ASN A 808 9.76 1.89 -1.77
C ASN A 808 10.68 0.97 -0.98
N TYR A 809 10.86 1.29 0.29
CA TYR A 809 11.67 0.52 1.21
C TYR A 809 10.96 0.37 2.55
N GLU A 810 11.31 -0.68 3.25
CA GLU A 810 10.95 -0.91 4.65
C GLU A 810 12.22 -0.81 5.48
N LEU A 811 12.31 0.22 6.33
CA LEU A 811 13.33 0.30 7.37
C LEU A 811 12.76 -0.26 8.67
N THR A 812 13.37 -1.33 9.19
CA THR A 812 13.00 -1.86 10.50
C THR A 812 14.12 -1.65 11.51
N LEU A 813 13.77 -1.10 12.66
CA LEU A 813 14.61 -1.02 13.85
C LEU A 813 14.21 -2.17 14.77
N LYS A 814 15.07 -3.19 14.90
CA LYS A 814 14.74 -4.45 15.58
C LYS A 814 14.55 -4.28 17.09
N GLU A 815 15.22 -3.29 17.65
CA GLU A 815 14.96 -2.73 18.97
C GLU A 815 14.87 -1.20 18.76
N PRO A 816 13.68 -0.58 18.88
CA PRO A 816 12.52 -0.98 19.68
C PRO A 816 11.37 -1.71 18.94
N ARG A 817 11.61 -2.30 17.76
CA ARG A 817 10.59 -2.94 16.87
C ARG A 817 9.70 -1.94 16.16
N VAL A 818 10.34 -0.97 15.55
CA VAL A 818 9.67 0.04 14.74
C VAL A 818 9.92 -0.29 13.28
N THR A 819 8.85 -0.32 12.50
CA THR A 819 8.91 -0.37 11.05
C THR A 819 8.54 1.01 10.50
N ILE A 820 9.37 1.52 9.61
CA ILE A 820 9.21 2.81 8.95
C ILE A 820 9.10 2.53 7.45
N GLU A 821 7.99 2.93 6.85
CA GLU A 821 7.85 2.92 5.40
C GLU A 821 8.67 4.07 4.81
N VAL A 822 9.58 3.78 3.90
CA VAL A 822 10.44 4.78 3.27
C VAL A 822 10.10 4.86 1.79
N ARG A 823 9.63 6.02 1.31
CA ARG A 823 9.37 6.27 -0.11
C ARG A 823 10.35 7.30 -0.64
N VAL A 824 11.02 6.94 -1.73
CA VAL A 824 12.01 7.81 -2.36
C VAL A 824 11.57 8.07 -3.79
N GLY A 825 11.31 9.34 -4.11
CA GLY A 825 10.94 9.77 -5.47
C GLY A 825 12.16 10.29 -6.24
N ASP A 826 12.17 10.08 -7.56
CA ASP A 826 13.10 10.72 -8.49
C ASP A 826 12.32 11.71 -9.35
N GLY A 827 12.36 12.99 -8.96
CA GLY A 827 11.42 13.98 -9.45
C GLY A 827 11.78 15.42 -9.12
N ALA A 828 11.06 16.36 -9.73
CA ALA A 828 11.23 17.78 -9.48
C ALA A 828 10.75 18.15 -8.08
N ARG A 829 11.40 19.14 -7.44
CA ARG A 829 10.99 19.65 -6.13
C ARG A 829 10.11 20.88 -6.26
N SER A 830 9.01 20.90 -5.51
CA SER A 830 8.13 22.07 -5.40
C SER A 830 7.40 22.08 -4.05
N ASN A 831 7.53 23.15 -3.26
CA ASN A 831 6.81 23.37 -2.00
C ASN A 831 6.86 22.21 -0.99
N ASP A 832 8.07 21.68 -0.73
CA ASP A 832 8.29 20.48 0.12
C ASP A 832 7.71 19.18 -0.46
N TRP A 833 7.52 19.08 -1.78
CA TRP A 833 7.16 17.84 -2.46
C TRP A 833 8.24 17.41 -3.45
N VAL A 834 8.43 16.09 -3.58
CA VAL A 834 9.13 15.43 -4.69
C VAL A 834 8.08 14.90 -5.67
N ILE A 835 8.14 15.36 -6.92
CA ILE A 835 7.13 15.08 -7.94
C ILE A 835 7.74 14.19 -9.03
N SER A 836 7.44 12.90 -8.95
CA SER A 836 7.79 11.87 -9.93
C SER A 836 6.66 11.70 -10.97
N PRO A 837 6.88 10.98 -12.10
CA PRO A 837 5.84 10.75 -13.10
C PRO A 837 4.57 10.06 -12.57
N LYS A 838 4.71 9.09 -11.66
CA LYS A 838 3.60 8.29 -11.09
C LYS A 838 3.15 8.72 -9.70
N ARG A 839 3.85 9.61 -9.01
CA ARG A 839 3.47 10.04 -7.65
C ARG A 839 4.09 11.36 -7.22
N MET A 840 3.45 12.00 -6.25
CA MET A 840 3.94 13.18 -5.53
C MET A 840 4.12 12.78 -4.06
N LEU A 841 5.28 13.07 -3.48
CA LEU A 841 5.62 12.74 -2.10
C LEU A 841 5.96 14.02 -1.33
N GLU A 842 5.19 14.34 -0.29
CA GLU A 842 5.53 15.40 0.66
C GLU A 842 6.79 14.99 1.41
N GLU A 843 7.80 15.83 1.46
CA GLU A 843 9.07 15.54 2.08
C GLU A 843 8.95 15.51 3.60
N SER A 844 9.63 14.54 4.23
CA SER A 844 9.73 14.49 5.67
C SER A 844 10.76 15.48 6.21
N ASP A 845 10.68 15.73 7.52
CA ASP A 845 11.74 16.47 8.24
C ASP A 845 13.09 15.77 8.03
N ARG A 846 14.05 16.53 7.50
CA ARG A 846 15.38 16.03 7.15
C ARG A 846 16.34 16.04 8.34
N ASP A 847 16.04 16.86 9.35
CA ASP A 847 16.93 17.16 10.46
C ASP A 847 16.20 16.96 11.80
N PRO A 848 15.74 15.72 12.10
CA PRO A 848 15.09 15.44 13.37
C PRO A 848 16.03 15.72 14.55
N VAL A 849 15.48 16.26 15.63
CA VAL A 849 16.23 16.53 16.87
C VAL A 849 16.60 15.21 17.55
N GLN A 850 17.84 15.09 18.00
CA GLN A 850 18.30 13.91 18.76
C GLN A 850 19.32 14.27 19.84
N ILE A 851 19.23 13.59 20.98
CA ILE A 851 20.31 13.57 21.97
C ILE A 851 21.43 12.65 21.46
N SER A 852 22.55 13.22 21.00
CA SER A 852 23.70 12.45 20.50
C SER A 852 24.58 11.92 21.62
N ARG A 853 24.64 12.63 22.76
CA ARG A 853 25.50 12.22 23.87
C ARG A 853 25.03 12.76 25.22
N ILE A 854 25.13 11.91 26.24
CA ILE A 854 24.98 12.29 27.66
C ILE A 854 26.26 11.91 28.39
N LYS A 855 26.85 12.86 29.13
CA LYS A 855 28.03 12.63 29.97
C LYS A 855 27.80 13.20 31.36
N ALA A 856 27.69 12.30 32.35
CA ALA A 856 27.71 12.67 33.75
C ALA A 856 29.16 12.86 34.22
N GLY A 857 29.47 14.03 34.78
CA GLY A 857 30.67 14.31 35.55
C GLY A 857 30.43 14.09 37.05
N LYS A 858 31.31 14.63 37.90
CA LYS A 858 31.12 14.57 39.36
C LYS A 858 30.01 15.51 39.84
N ASP A 859 30.02 16.73 39.31
CA ASP A 859 29.12 17.81 39.73
C ASP A 859 28.29 18.39 38.57
N ASP A 860 28.51 17.94 37.34
CA ASP A 860 27.86 18.44 36.13
C ASP A 860 27.29 17.31 35.24
N LEU A 861 26.26 17.64 34.47
CA LEU A 861 25.68 16.78 33.42
C LEU A 861 25.76 17.51 32.08
N LYS A 862 26.49 16.94 31.12
CA LYS A 862 26.61 17.49 29.75
C LYS A 862 25.73 16.69 28.80
N ILE A 863 24.79 17.37 28.15
CA ILE A 863 23.85 16.81 27.17
C ILE A 863 24.14 17.48 25.82
N SER A 864 24.50 16.70 24.81
CA SER A 864 24.68 17.15 23.43
C SER A 864 23.42 16.80 22.63
N VAL A 865 22.87 17.80 21.93
CA VAL A 865 21.65 17.69 21.13
C VAL A 865 21.95 18.15 19.72
N GLU A 866 21.74 17.28 18.74
CA GLU A 866 21.86 17.58 17.33
C GLU A 866 20.56 18.18 16.78
N ASN A 867 20.69 18.99 15.73
CA ASN A 867 19.58 19.68 15.06
C ASN A 867 18.69 20.52 15.99
N ALA A 868 19.24 20.99 17.12
CA ALA A 868 18.51 21.83 18.05
C ALA A 868 18.14 23.18 17.41
N GLY A 869 16.84 23.49 17.41
CA GLY A 869 16.29 24.75 16.93
C GLY A 869 15.67 25.61 18.05
N PRO A 870 15.06 26.76 17.70
CA PRO A 870 14.42 27.64 18.68
C PRO A 870 13.32 26.99 19.53
N HIS A 871 12.72 25.90 19.02
CA HIS A 871 11.65 25.14 19.68
C HIS A 871 12.14 23.88 20.43
N THR A 872 13.44 23.57 20.39
CA THR A 872 13.99 22.40 21.08
C THR A 872 14.03 22.61 22.60
N ARG A 873 13.49 21.67 23.37
CA ARG A 873 13.47 21.71 24.85
C ARG A 873 14.15 20.48 25.42
N VAL A 874 14.86 20.69 26.54
CA VAL A 874 15.54 19.61 27.28
C VAL A 874 15.00 19.61 28.70
N HIS A 875 14.39 18.49 29.09
CA HIS A 875 13.86 18.25 30.43
C HIS A 875 14.81 17.36 31.21
N VAL A 876 15.15 17.76 32.44
CA VAL A 876 16.00 16.97 33.35
C VAL A 876 15.22 16.72 34.64
N ILE A 877 14.86 15.46 34.89
CA ILE A 877 14.05 15.04 36.04
C ILE A 877 14.90 14.11 36.89
N GLY A 878 15.08 14.45 38.17
CA GLY A 878 15.81 13.63 39.13
C GLY A 878 14.84 12.83 39.99
N THR A 879 14.95 11.50 39.97
CA THR A 879 14.15 10.59 40.81
C THR A 879 15.05 9.67 41.62
N ARG A 880 14.59 9.28 42.81
CA ARG A 880 15.26 8.30 43.68
C ARG A 880 14.93 6.87 43.27
N TYR A 881 13.67 6.62 42.93
CA TYR A 881 13.16 5.34 42.45
C TYR A 881 12.79 5.43 40.97
N LEU A 882 12.56 4.28 40.34
CA LEU A 882 12.01 4.25 39.00
C LEU A 882 10.63 4.93 39.03
N PRO A 883 10.39 5.90 38.13
CA PRO A 883 9.15 6.65 38.15
C PRO A 883 7.97 5.73 37.82
N GLY A 884 6.85 5.91 38.54
CA GLY A 884 5.61 5.19 38.26
C GLY A 884 4.90 5.66 36.98
N HIS A 885 5.28 6.83 36.45
CA HIS A 885 4.71 7.44 35.25
C HIS A 885 5.84 7.95 34.34
N SER A 886 5.79 7.65 33.05
CA SER A 886 6.83 8.05 32.09
C SER A 886 6.64 9.48 31.61
N ALA A 887 7.58 10.37 31.95
CA ALA A 887 7.57 11.75 31.44
C ALA A 887 7.61 11.81 29.91
N PHE A 888 8.32 10.88 29.26
CA PHE A 888 8.35 10.77 27.80
C PHE A 888 6.97 10.46 27.24
N SER A 889 6.25 9.50 27.83
CA SER A 889 4.90 9.15 27.39
C SER A 889 3.87 10.26 27.66
N GLU A 890 3.99 10.98 28.79
CA GLU A 890 3.06 12.07 29.14
C GLU A 890 3.31 13.34 28.32
N LEU A 891 4.56 13.74 28.12
CA LEU A 891 4.90 14.96 27.36
C LEU A 891 4.99 14.69 25.85
N GLY A 892 5.15 13.44 25.43
CA GLY A 892 5.21 12.98 24.04
C GLY A 892 3.89 12.39 23.52
N ARG A 893 2.74 12.74 24.13
CA ARG A 893 1.42 12.20 23.72
C ARG A 893 1.05 12.52 22.27
N GLU A 894 1.63 13.57 21.72
CA GLU A 894 1.48 13.89 20.30
C GLU A 894 2.53 13.11 19.48
N GLY A 895 2.03 12.27 18.57
CA GLY A 895 2.87 11.56 17.61
C GLY A 895 3.35 12.46 16.48
N LEU A 896 4.28 11.96 15.67
CA LEU A 896 4.74 12.65 14.47
C LEU A 896 3.66 12.60 13.37
N THR A 897 3.52 13.68 12.62
CA THR A 897 2.60 13.73 11.47
C THR A 897 3.24 12.99 10.31
N SER A 898 2.51 12.06 9.70
CA SER A 898 3.00 11.36 8.52
C SER A 898 2.96 12.27 7.29
N PRO A 899 4.02 12.29 6.47
CA PRO A 899 4.00 12.99 5.19
C PRO A 899 2.97 12.36 4.24
N ARG A 900 2.42 13.17 3.34
CA ARG A 900 1.39 12.74 2.39
C ARG A 900 1.98 12.26 1.06
N ALA A 901 1.23 11.40 0.38
CA ALA A 901 1.55 10.91 -0.95
C ALA A 901 0.31 10.95 -1.84
N THR A 902 0.50 11.26 -3.11
CA THR A 902 -0.56 11.25 -4.13
C THR A 902 -0.06 10.46 -5.32
N PHE A 903 -0.84 9.49 -5.81
CA PHE A 903 -0.49 8.69 -6.98
C PHE A 903 -1.17 9.27 -8.22
N LEU A 904 -0.41 9.37 -9.30
CA LEU A 904 -0.77 10.07 -10.52
C LEU A 904 -1.16 9.08 -11.61
N SER A 905 -2.23 9.41 -12.34
CA SER A 905 -2.63 8.69 -13.55
C SER A 905 -2.41 9.55 -14.80
N THR A 906 -1.96 8.91 -15.86
CA THR A 906 -1.79 9.54 -17.17
C THR A 906 -3.12 9.44 -17.94
N ALA A 907 -3.63 10.58 -18.41
CA ALA A 907 -4.86 10.60 -19.21
C ALA A 907 -4.54 10.11 -20.63
N ARG A 908 -5.21 9.04 -21.08
CA ARG A 908 -5.01 8.46 -22.41
C ARG A 908 -6.03 8.99 -23.42
N SER A 909 -5.55 9.20 -24.64
CA SER A 909 -6.36 9.36 -25.84
C SER A 909 -6.89 8.00 -26.28
N ALA A 910 -8.10 7.97 -26.85
CA ALA A 910 -8.82 6.75 -27.22
C ALA A 910 -9.25 6.79 -28.69
N TYR A 911 -9.39 5.62 -29.30
CA TYR A 911 -9.62 5.43 -30.73
C TYR A 911 -10.66 4.34 -30.97
N VAL A 912 -11.89 4.72 -31.27
CA VAL A 912 -12.99 3.78 -31.54
C VAL A 912 -13.29 3.75 -33.03
N SER A 913 -13.24 2.55 -33.62
CA SER A 913 -13.37 2.36 -35.07
C SER A 913 -14.73 1.80 -35.46
N GLY A 914 -15.31 2.31 -36.55
CA GLY A 914 -16.31 1.59 -37.35
C GLY A 914 -17.71 1.47 -36.74
N ARG A 915 -18.21 2.53 -36.10
CA ARG A 915 -19.61 2.60 -35.63
C ARG A 915 -20.56 2.79 -36.81
N ASP A 916 -21.62 1.99 -36.89
CA ASP A 916 -22.68 2.19 -37.88
C ASP A 916 -23.51 3.46 -37.59
N LEU A 917 -23.72 4.27 -38.63
CA LEU A 917 -24.57 5.45 -38.56
C LEU A 917 -26.03 5.06 -38.73
N GLY A 918 -26.92 5.66 -37.92
CA GLY A 918 -28.36 5.50 -38.09
C GLY A 918 -28.83 6.04 -39.44
N ASP A 919 -29.91 5.46 -39.97
CA ASP A 919 -30.40 5.72 -41.33
C ASP A 919 -30.73 7.20 -41.56
N GLU A 920 -31.25 7.90 -40.55
CA GLU A 920 -31.58 9.33 -40.64
C GLU A 920 -30.35 10.23 -40.75
N TYR A 921 -29.33 10.00 -39.92
CA TYR A 921 -28.11 10.79 -39.95
C TYR A 921 -27.33 10.55 -41.25
N ARG A 922 -27.28 9.29 -41.69
CA ARG A 922 -26.75 8.91 -43.00
C ARG A 922 -27.48 9.64 -44.13
N TYR A 923 -28.81 9.63 -44.13
CA TYR A 923 -29.63 10.32 -45.12
C TYR A 923 -29.36 11.83 -45.16
N ILE A 924 -29.23 12.49 -44.00
CA ILE A 924 -28.93 13.92 -43.91
C ILE A 924 -27.58 14.25 -44.56
N LEU A 925 -26.54 13.46 -44.26
CA LEU A 925 -25.20 13.65 -44.82
C LEU A 925 -25.17 13.44 -46.34
N GLU A 926 -25.79 12.35 -46.82
CA GLU A 926 -25.90 12.03 -48.25
C GLU A 926 -26.68 13.14 -48.98
N ARG A 927 -27.78 13.63 -48.40
CA ARG A 927 -28.58 14.72 -48.99
C ARG A 927 -27.83 16.06 -49.00
N LYS A 928 -27.05 16.37 -47.95
CA LYS A 928 -26.19 17.58 -47.90
C LYS A 928 -25.17 17.59 -49.03
N GLN A 929 -24.61 16.43 -49.37
CA GLN A 929 -23.57 16.26 -50.38
C GLN A 929 -24.08 15.99 -51.80
N SER A 930 -25.35 15.62 -51.96
CA SER A 930 -25.93 15.34 -53.27
C SER A 930 -25.94 16.58 -54.18
N VAL A 931 -25.66 16.36 -55.47
CA VAL A 931 -25.69 17.42 -56.48
C VAL A 931 -27.12 17.91 -56.62
N LYS A 932 -27.37 19.16 -56.21
CA LYS A 932 -28.70 19.78 -56.27
C LYS A 932 -28.95 20.26 -57.70
N PHE A 933 -29.75 19.50 -58.45
CA PHE A 933 -30.24 19.94 -59.75
C PHE A 933 -31.45 20.87 -59.58
N PRO A 934 -31.46 22.09 -60.14
CA PRO A 934 -32.67 22.91 -60.17
C PRO A 934 -33.68 22.33 -61.17
N GLY A 935 -34.82 21.84 -60.69
CA GLY A 935 -35.93 21.34 -61.52
C GLY A 935 -36.58 20.06 -60.99
N ASN A 936 -37.78 19.76 -61.50
CA ASN A 936 -38.49 18.51 -61.19
C ASN A 936 -37.77 17.33 -61.90
N THR A 937 -37.17 16.43 -61.12
CA THR A 937 -36.46 15.23 -61.60
C THR A 937 -37.37 14.03 -61.85
N LEU A 938 -38.69 14.18 -61.67
CA LEU A 938 -39.66 13.16 -62.06
C LEU A 938 -39.58 12.94 -63.57
N THR A 939 -39.37 11.69 -63.97
CA THR A 939 -39.49 11.26 -65.36
C THR A 939 -40.89 11.62 -65.89
N ARG A 940 -40.95 12.26 -67.07
CA ARG A 940 -42.23 12.59 -67.71
C ARG A 940 -43.06 11.31 -67.89
N PRO A 941 -44.37 11.32 -67.57
CA PRO A 941 -45.20 10.12 -67.70
C PRO A 941 -45.24 9.67 -69.17
N GLY A 942 -44.68 8.50 -69.46
CA GLY A 942 -44.79 7.83 -70.75
C GLY A 942 -46.03 6.94 -70.77
N LEU A 943 -46.71 6.86 -71.92
CA LEU A 943 -47.99 6.16 -72.11
C LEU A 943 -47.91 4.61 -72.03
N LEU A 944 -46.74 4.03 -71.73
CA LEU A 944 -46.53 2.59 -71.52
C LEU A 944 -45.50 2.36 -70.41
N LEU A 945 -45.97 1.99 -69.21
CA LEU A 945 -45.17 1.60 -68.04
C LEU A 945 -45.06 0.06 -68.00
N ASN A 946 -44.04 -0.51 -68.64
CA ASN A 946 -43.60 -1.92 -68.62
C ASN A 946 -44.61 -3.04 -69.01
N PRO A 947 -44.28 -3.94 -69.97
CA PRO A 947 -45.17 -5.03 -70.36
C PRO A 947 -45.27 -6.21 -69.39
N TRP A 948 -44.45 -6.34 -68.34
CA TRP A 948 -44.49 -7.47 -67.39
C TRP A 948 -44.55 -7.02 -65.93
N ALA A 949 -45.49 -7.61 -65.17
CA ALA A 949 -45.75 -7.32 -63.77
C ALA A 949 -44.66 -7.91 -62.86
N VAL A 950 -43.84 -7.05 -62.25
CA VAL A 950 -42.86 -7.43 -61.22
C VAL A 950 -43.40 -6.97 -59.85
N ARG A 951 -44.28 -7.79 -59.27
CA ARG A 951 -44.87 -7.72 -57.91
C ARG A 951 -45.82 -6.55 -57.58
N SER A 952 -46.71 -6.83 -56.62
CA SER A 952 -47.60 -5.87 -55.95
C SER A 952 -46.79 -4.92 -55.07
N THR A 953 -47.09 -3.63 -55.15
CA THR A 953 -46.54 -2.61 -54.26
C THR A 953 -47.35 -2.62 -52.97
N GLU A 954 -46.75 -3.07 -51.87
CA GLU A 954 -47.29 -2.87 -50.53
C GLU A 954 -46.59 -1.67 -49.88
N THR A 955 -47.38 -0.76 -49.31
CA THR A 955 -46.87 0.39 -48.57
C THR A 955 -46.35 -0.10 -47.21
N GLY A 956 -45.05 -0.41 -47.13
CA GLY A 956 -44.38 -0.70 -45.88
C GLY A 956 -43.96 0.59 -45.17
N VAL A 957 -44.27 0.69 -43.86
CA VAL A 957 -43.62 1.68 -42.99
C VAL A 957 -42.20 1.17 -42.73
N ALA A 958 -41.21 1.79 -43.36
CA ALA A 958 -39.81 1.53 -43.01
C ALA A 958 -39.54 2.18 -41.65
N VAL A 959 -39.33 1.36 -40.63
CA VAL A 959 -38.82 1.81 -39.33
C VAL A 959 -37.33 2.03 -39.50
N ALA A 960 -36.87 3.28 -39.40
CA ALA A 960 -35.45 3.61 -39.49
C ALA A 960 -34.66 2.84 -38.42
N ALA A 961 -33.57 2.19 -38.82
CA ALA A 961 -32.71 1.54 -37.87
C ALA A 961 -31.92 2.58 -37.07
N ALA A 962 -31.93 2.44 -35.75
CA ALA A 962 -31.00 3.18 -34.90
C ALA A 962 -29.57 2.69 -35.21
N GLY A 963 -28.61 3.63 -35.30
CA GLY A 963 -27.20 3.29 -35.41
C GLY A 963 -26.65 2.67 -34.12
N GLY A 964 -25.41 2.19 -34.15
CA GLY A 964 -24.73 1.75 -32.92
C GLY A 964 -24.51 2.90 -31.93
N GLU A 965 -24.14 2.61 -30.69
CA GLU A 965 -23.59 3.60 -29.74
C GLU A 965 -22.05 3.50 -29.70
N TYR A 966 -21.37 4.55 -29.26
CA TYR A 966 -19.94 4.46 -28.99
C TYR A 966 -19.72 3.89 -27.59
N ASP A 967 -18.84 2.90 -27.47
CA ASP A 967 -18.35 2.45 -26.18
C ASP A 967 -17.63 3.60 -25.45
N ALA A 968 -17.72 3.61 -24.13
CA ALA A 968 -17.08 4.60 -23.27
C ALA A 968 -15.60 4.24 -23.06
N GLU A 969 -14.75 4.62 -24.01
CA GLU A 969 -13.29 4.47 -23.91
C GLU A 969 -12.59 5.79 -23.56
N GLY A 970 -11.47 5.68 -22.85
CA GLY A 970 -10.60 6.82 -22.55
C GLY A 970 -11.02 7.69 -21.36
N ALA A 971 -12.05 7.31 -20.60
CA ALA A 971 -12.24 7.84 -19.24
C ALA A 971 -11.15 7.27 -18.33
N ALA A 972 -10.45 8.12 -17.57
CA ALA A 972 -9.62 7.61 -16.48
C ALA A 972 -10.53 6.90 -15.46
N SER A 973 -10.07 5.79 -14.89
CA SER A 973 -10.76 5.05 -13.83
C SER A 973 -10.75 5.83 -12.50
N MET A 974 -11.31 7.03 -12.50
CA MET A 974 -11.71 7.66 -11.26
C MET A 974 -12.99 6.96 -10.80
N SER A 975 -12.90 6.21 -9.71
CA SER A 975 -14.10 5.79 -8.98
C SER A 975 -14.87 7.07 -8.65
N ALA A 976 -16.04 7.24 -9.27
CA ALA A 976 -16.91 8.37 -8.98
C ALA A 976 -17.13 8.40 -7.46
N PRO A 977 -16.86 9.53 -6.78
CA PRO A 977 -17.09 9.61 -5.35
C PRO A 977 -18.56 9.27 -5.08
N ALA A 978 -18.81 8.44 -4.07
CA ALA A 978 -20.18 8.16 -3.64
C ALA A 978 -20.91 9.48 -3.37
N PRO A 979 -22.19 9.62 -3.76
CA PRO A 979 -22.93 10.87 -3.60
C PRO A 979 -22.91 11.29 -2.13
N CYS A 980 -22.38 12.48 -1.86
CA CYS A 980 -22.44 13.08 -0.53
C CYS A 980 -23.91 13.23 -0.14
N ALA A 981 -24.27 12.87 1.09
CA ALA A 981 -25.62 13.10 1.58
C ALA A 981 -25.95 14.61 1.51
N GLU A 982 -26.85 15.00 0.62
CA GLU A 982 -27.34 16.38 0.56
C GLU A 982 -28.08 16.71 1.87
N ALA A 983 -27.84 17.90 2.41
CA ALA A 983 -28.65 18.39 3.51
C ALA A 983 -30.07 18.64 2.99
N ARG A 984 -31.05 18.05 3.68
CA ARG A 984 -32.44 18.51 3.62
C ARG A 984 -32.60 19.84 4.34
#